data_AF-A0A2G9SG82-F1
#
_entry.id   AF-A0A2G9SG82-F1
#
_cell.length_a   1.000
_cell.length_b   1.000
_cell.length_c   1.000
_cell.angle_alpha   90.00
_cell.angle_beta   90.00
_cell.angle_gamma   90.00
#
_symmetry.space_group_name_H-M   'P 1'
#
loop_
_entity.id
_entity.type
_entity.pdbx_description
1 polymer ?
#
loop_
_entity_poly.entity_id
_entity_poly.type
_entity_poly.pdbx_seq_one_letter_code
_entity_poly.pdbx_strand_id
1 'polypeptide(L)'
;EGIWKISCRFNEAPQEIFKTEFEVKEYVLPSFEVLLETPQNHYYVDDNEFTVTITANFLHGKPVEGSGYVMFGVIDNNEKKGLPDSLTNITLKDGKGEVKLQRYMITGRYFDLSHLIGKSLYVTATILTNAGSDMVEAEKTGIPVVNTAFKILFTKTSKYFKPSMPYLAKVRTKAVGIPDHRQTVGSLTVTAYKPSSESQNYLHIGLTATQVKPGENLQVQFYMKNANPSVQRSITHITYMILSKGRVIKLERVQRQPEQTIIAASTVITGEYIPSFRMVAYYVVPGSQNEIVSDSVWVDTTNSCIKQLELSQDTKNFVQDPQPGTRVVLKVTGEPGASVGMLALDKGVLVLNKKNRLSQNKVWGEVERSDLGCTPGGGIDSAGVFTDAGLAVESNLGLTSQIRNEWGCEESVRKKRSTANVARKNEKAQQFQDANLRKCCEDGMKENNMKYSCQKRSEYVLQQGECAKVFLECCKFIFEPQIRRGKPKRPTSGRPDIFRPGSNIIDSEKAGSLNTDNYEPMENFRSRSIFYESWLWKLERLPTRADSSGYASKTINANLPESITTWEFTAISLSPNSGICVAKPFEMLVKKSFFIDLRLPYSVVRNEQVEIRAILYSYIDKEIEAVVDLIYNEKMCSAATREGNFRQFVKIEPSGTLILPFVIVPLVTEDINIEIKASVKDYFYTDGVIKQLKVVPEGVKVLKSIQSVILDPQRSEGTPGVQVITINTLPPTDIVPNSEAQTYVSVKGSLLGETLENSIDGANLKHLITVPSGCGEQIMMSMTPTVIATRYLDTTNQWERLGVERRAEAIKNIEKGYIQQMTYRKPENSYSAFTNRPASTWLTAYVVKVFAMATRLMNVEKNILCGAMNWLLSEKQLPNGVFKEDAPVIHGEMVGGTGNTDPDASLTAFVLIALVEAKDFCQNEVIDLKSKLDKSSTYLVDRLKTLRNPYSICITSYALSLVEKLPDHSQLIKSSTGGTHWADYSSDLYMIEATSYGLLALLKNKQYLLVEPVAKWLIEQRFYGGGFGSTQVAYTMQVEG
;
A
#
# COMPACT_ATOMS: atom_id res chain seq x y z
N GLU A 1 -2.43 7.65 0.54
CA GLU A 1 -1.88 6.85 -0.58
C GLU A 1 -0.53 6.27 -0.19
N GLY A 2 -0.13 5.13 -0.75
CA GLY A 2 1.15 4.47 -0.46
C GLY A 2 1.05 2.95 -0.33
N ILE A 3 2.16 2.30 0.04
CA ILE A 3 2.22 0.85 0.33
C ILE A 3 1.87 0.61 1.79
N TRP A 4 0.78 -0.09 2.02
CA TRP A 4 0.27 -0.53 3.30
C TRP A 4 0.69 -1.96 3.61
N LYS A 5 0.68 -2.33 4.89
CA LYS A 5 1.09 -3.65 5.37
C LYS A 5 0.09 -4.20 6.38
N ILE A 6 -0.35 -5.44 6.18
CA ILE A 6 -1.11 -6.22 7.15
C ILE A 6 -0.13 -7.12 7.87
N SER A 7 -0.10 -7.08 9.20
CA SER A 7 0.73 -7.97 10.03
C SER A 7 -0.17 -8.78 10.96
N CYS A 8 -0.03 -10.10 10.93
CA CYS A 8 -0.79 -11.04 11.75
C CYS A 8 0.17 -11.84 12.63
N ARG A 9 -0.23 -12.13 13.87
CA ARG A 9 0.50 -12.96 14.84
C ARG A 9 -0.45 -13.86 15.60
N PHE A 10 0.02 -15.01 16.06
CA PHE A 10 -0.72 -15.85 16.99
C PHE A 10 -0.60 -15.28 18.41
N ASN A 11 -1.70 -15.30 19.17
CA ASN A 11 -1.67 -14.83 20.57
C ASN A 11 -0.76 -15.69 21.45
N GLU A 12 -0.70 -16.99 21.17
CA GLU A 12 0.11 -17.98 21.89
C GLU A 12 1.58 -17.98 21.44
N ALA A 13 1.88 -17.42 20.27
CA ALA A 13 3.22 -17.36 19.68
C ALA A 13 3.49 -15.96 19.07
N PRO A 14 3.62 -14.91 19.89
CA PRO A 14 3.72 -13.53 19.41
C PRO A 14 5.00 -13.24 18.61
N GLN A 15 6.02 -14.08 18.73
CA GLN A 15 7.25 -14.03 17.95
C GLN A 15 7.05 -14.39 16.47
N GLU A 16 6.00 -15.13 16.11
CA GLU A 16 5.70 -15.50 14.72
C GLU A 16 4.82 -14.42 14.07
N ILE A 17 5.41 -13.62 13.19
CA ILE A 17 4.73 -12.51 12.53
C ILE A 17 4.68 -12.73 11.01
N PHE A 18 3.47 -12.93 10.50
CA PHE A 18 3.20 -13.02 9.07
C PHE A 18 2.84 -11.63 8.55
N LYS A 19 3.42 -11.22 7.41
CA LYS A 19 3.18 -9.89 6.85
C LYS A 19 2.85 -9.95 5.36
N THR A 20 1.89 -9.14 4.92
CA THR A 20 1.55 -8.93 3.50
C THR A 20 1.39 -7.45 3.18
N GLU A 21 1.65 -7.04 1.94
CA GLU A 21 1.65 -5.63 1.52
C GLU A 21 0.59 -5.38 0.43
N PHE A 22 -0.01 -4.18 0.41
CA PHE A 22 -0.96 -3.75 -0.61
C PHE A 22 -0.82 -2.24 -0.88
N GLU A 23 -1.20 -1.76 -2.06
CA GLU A 23 -1.00 -0.35 -2.46
C GLU A 23 -2.34 0.41 -2.52
N VAL A 24 -2.34 1.67 -2.10
CA VAL A 24 -3.52 2.57 -2.12
C VAL A 24 -3.18 3.85 -2.89
N LYS A 25 -3.95 4.18 -3.92
CA LYS A 25 -3.76 5.33 -4.85
C LYS A 25 -5.10 5.95 -5.25
N GLU A 26 -5.11 7.20 -5.70
CA GLU A 26 -6.24 7.82 -6.41
C GLU A 26 -6.63 6.97 -7.63
N TYR A 27 -7.92 6.69 -7.75
CA TYR A 27 -8.43 5.57 -8.54
C TYR A 27 -8.94 6.01 -9.92
N VAL A 28 -8.40 5.40 -10.97
CA VAL A 28 -8.96 5.39 -12.32
C VAL A 28 -8.80 3.98 -12.89
N LEU A 29 -9.91 3.30 -13.21
CA LEU A 29 -9.87 1.96 -13.79
C LEU A 29 -9.27 2.02 -15.21
N PRO A 30 -8.16 1.31 -15.51
CA PRO A 30 -7.64 1.25 -16.87
C PRO A 30 -8.61 0.47 -17.75
N SER A 31 -8.85 0.95 -18.97
CA SER A 31 -9.78 0.34 -19.91
C SER A 31 -9.18 -0.76 -20.78
N PHE A 32 -7.85 -0.81 -20.85
CA PHE A 32 -7.11 -1.80 -21.61
C PHE A 32 -5.83 -2.23 -20.86
N GLU A 33 -5.41 -3.46 -21.12
CA GLU A 33 -4.15 -4.03 -20.63
C GLU A 33 -3.07 -3.80 -21.69
N VAL A 34 -1.88 -3.36 -21.25
CA VAL A 34 -0.68 -3.31 -22.07
C VAL A 34 0.31 -4.35 -21.55
N LEU A 35 0.61 -5.33 -22.39
CA LEU A 35 1.57 -6.38 -22.14
C LEU A 35 2.87 -6.07 -22.87
N LEU A 36 3.97 -6.14 -22.12
CA LEU A 36 5.32 -6.00 -22.66
C LEU A 36 5.96 -7.38 -22.72
N GLU A 37 6.09 -7.90 -23.93
CA GLU A 37 6.67 -9.20 -24.23
C GLU A 37 8.08 -9.03 -24.77
N THR A 38 8.96 -9.93 -24.35
CA THR A 38 10.37 -9.91 -24.74
C THR A 38 10.67 -11.27 -25.34
N PRO A 39 11.11 -11.37 -26.60
CA PRO A 39 11.43 -12.66 -27.22
C PRO A 39 12.49 -13.44 -26.43
N GLN A 40 13.41 -12.69 -25.80
CA GLN A 40 14.39 -13.22 -24.86
C GLN A 40 14.16 -12.61 -23.48
N ASN A 41 14.19 -13.44 -22.44
CA ASN A 41 13.98 -12.98 -21.07
C ASN A 41 15.19 -12.25 -20.48
N HIS A 42 16.26 -12.06 -21.25
CA HIS A 42 17.54 -11.45 -20.88
C HIS A 42 18.16 -10.71 -22.06
N TYR A 43 19.14 -9.84 -21.79
CA TYR A 43 19.90 -9.11 -22.80
C TYR A 43 21.37 -9.53 -22.75
N TYR A 44 21.94 -9.94 -23.89
CA TYR A 44 23.38 -10.19 -23.97
C TYR A 44 24.13 -8.86 -24.15
N VAL A 45 25.19 -8.67 -23.37
CA VAL A 45 26.01 -7.45 -23.41
C VAL A 45 26.64 -7.18 -24.78
N ASP A 46 26.86 -8.23 -25.55
CA ASP A 46 27.45 -8.27 -26.88
C ASP A 46 26.41 -8.21 -28.02
N ASP A 47 25.11 -8.22 -27.71
CA ASP A 47 24.08 -7.97 -28.73
C ASP A 47 24.09 -6.50 -29.18
N ASN A 48 23.63 -6.29 -30.41
CA ASN A 48 23.51 -4.96 -31.02
C ASN A 48 22.14 -4.33 -30.79
N GLU A 49 21.11 -5.15 -30.60
CA GLU A 49 19.74 -4.71 -30.38
C GLU A 49 18.99 -5.62 -29.41
N PHE A 50 17.99 -5.08 -28.72
CA PHE A 50 17.05 -5.81 -27.88
C PHE A 50 15.61 -5.41 -28.23
N THR A 51 14.83 -6.37 -28.68
CA THR A 51 13.44 -6.17 -29.11
C THR A 51 12.46 -6.37 -27.96
N VAL A 52 11.49 -5.47 -27.85
CA VAL A 52 10.29 -5.61 -27.01
C VAL A 52 9.06 -5.53 -27.91
N THR A 53 8.21 -6.54 -27.83
CA THR A 53 6.89 -6.55 -28.46
C THR A 53 5.88 -6.02 -27.45
N ILE A 54 5.10 -5.04 -27.87
CA ILE A 54 4.03 -4.43 -27.09
C ILE A 54 2.72 -4.96 -27.63
N THR A 55 1.92 -5.57 -26.76
CA THR A 55 0.58 -6.04 -27.09
C THR A 55 -0.40 -5.31 -26.19
N ALA A 56 -1.34 -4.56 -26.76
CA ALA A 56 -2.36 -3.83 -26.02
C ALA A 56 -3.75 -4.31 -26.45
N ASN A 57 -4.53 -4.77 -25.48
CA ASN A 57 -5.89 -5.26 -25.68
C ASN A 57 -6.81 -4.64 -24.64
N PHE A 58 -8.00 -4.21 -25.05
CA PHE A 58 -9.04 -3.82 -24.12
C PHE A 58 -9.41 -4.98 -23.18
N LEU A 59 -9.94 -4.69 -21.99
CA LEU A 59 -10.33 -5.71 -21.01
C LEU A 59 -11.40 -6.70 -21.51
N HIS A 60 -12.13 -6.31 -22.56
CA HIS A 60 -13.12 -7.11 -23.27
C HIS A 60 -12.53 -7.87 -24.49
N GLY A 61 -11.21 -7.82 -24.69
CA GLY A 61 -10.46 -8.65 -25.65
C GLY A 61 -10.25 -8.06 -27.04
N LYS A 62 -10.70 -6.81 -27.31
CA LYS A 62 -10.44 -6.14 -28.60
C LYS A 62 -9.01 -5.59 -28.67
N PRO A 63 -8.29 -5.71 -29.79
CA PRO A 63 -6.98 -5.07 -29.96
C PRO A 63 -7.10 -3.54 -29.89
N VAL A 64 -6.08 -2.89 -29.31
CA VAL A 64 -6.02 -1.42 -29.18
C VAL A 64 -5.27 -0.83 -30.38
N GLU A 65 -5.97 -0.02 -31.16
CA GLU A 65 -5.34 0.88 -32.14
C GLU A 65 -4.91 2.18 -31.44
N GLY A 66 -3.64 2.56 -31.57
CA GLY A 66 -3.09 3.63 -30.74
C GLY A 66 -1.69 4.09 -31.13
N SER A 67 -1.22 5.12 -30.43
CA SER A 67 0.17 5.55 -30.46
C SER A 67 0.69 5.73 -29.04
N GLY A 68 1.99 5.67 -28.84
CA GLY A 68 2.56 5.75 -27.50
C GLY A 68 4.03 6.06 -27.50
N TYR A 69 4.59 6.07 -26.30
CA TYR A 69 6.00 6.33 -26.06
C TYR A 69 6.59 5.18 -25.26
N VAL A 70 7.79 4.74 -25.65
CA VAL A 70 8.50 3.66 -24.99
C VAL A 70 9.87 4.15 -24.60
N MET A 71 10.27 3.87 -23.36
CA MET A 71 11.59 4.22 -22.84
C MET A 71 12.18 3.02 -22.12
N PHE A 72 13.45 2.76 -22.38
CA PHE A 72 14.24 1.76 -21.67
C PHE A 72 15.02 2.41 -20.52
N GLY A 73 15.45 1.58 -19.59
CA GLY A 73 16.36 1.99 -18.55
C GLY A 73 17.07 0.81 -17.92
N VAL A 74 18.02 1.11 -17.04
CA VAL A 74 18.77 0.14 -16.25
C VAL A 74 18.35 0.28 -14.79
N ILE A 75 17.98 -0.84 -14.15
CA ILE A 75 17.82 -0.96 -12.71
C ILE A 75 19.18 -1.33 -12.12
N ASP A 76 19.65 -0.48 -11.22
CA ASP A 76 20.92 -0.61 -10.52
C ASP A 76 20.66 -0.44 -9.02
N ASN A 77 20.81 -1.50 -8.22
CA ASN A 77 20.53 -1.47 -6.77
C ASN A 77 19.11 -1.00 -6.39
N ASN A 78 18.09 -1.42 -7.13
CA ASN A 78 16.68 -0.98 -6.99
C ASN A 78 16.43 0.49 -7.33
N GLU A 79 17.43 1.23 -7.83
CA GLU A 79 17.22 2.54 -8.45
C GLU A 79 17.04 2.40 -9.96
N LYS A 80 16.00 3.04 -10.50
CA LYS A 80 15.73 3.10 -11.93
C LYS A 80 16.50 4.24 -12.57
N LYS A 81 17.32 3.94 -13.58
CA LYS A 81 18.05 4.93 -14.38
C LYS A 81 17.55 4.84 -15.82
N GLY A 82 16.74 5.80 -16.26
CA GLY A 82 16.24 5.84 -17.64
C GLY A 82 17.37 5.99 -18.66
N LEU A 83 17.14 5.57 -19.90
CA LEU A 83 18.00 5.84 -21.04
C LEU A 83 17.25 6.85 -21.93
N PRO A 84 17.49 8.16 -21.79
CA PRO A 84 16.73 9.18 -22.52
C PRO A 84 16.79 9.01 -24.03
N ASP A 85 17.94 8.57 -24.56
CA ASP A 85 18.16 8.31 -25.99
C ASP A 85 17.34 7.13 -26.52
N SER A 86 16.74 6.33 -25.65
CA SER A 86 15.86 5.21 -26.01
C SER A 86 14.39 5.58 -26.08
N LEU A 87 14.02 6.83 -25.75
CA LEU A 87 12.65 7.31 -25.86
C LEU A 87 12.23 7.31 -27.33
N THR A 88 11.27 6.46 -27.66
CA THR A 88 10.80 6.24 -29.04
C THR A 88 9.29 6.29 -29.10
N ASN A 89 8.76 6.84 -30.19
CA ASN A 89 7.33 6.83 -30.47
C ASN A 89 6.98 5.50 -31.13
N ILE A 90 5.89 4.89 -30.70
CA ILE A 90 5.34 3.66 -31.27
C ILE A 90 3.93 3.90 -31.79
N THR A 91 3.57 3.22 -32.86
CA THR A 91 2.18 3.07 -33.30
C THR A 91 1.81 1.61 -33.19
N LEU A 92 0.63 1.33 -32.63
CA LEU A 92 0.08 -0.01 -32.51
C LEU A 92 -0.84 -0.26 -33.70
N LYS A 93 -0.68 -1.42 -34.35
CA LYS A 93 -1.56 -1.95 -35.38
C LYS A 93 -2.01 -3.35 -34.97
N ASP A 94 -3.30 -3.62 -35.05
CA ASP A 94 -3.95 -4.82 -34.51
C ASP A 94 -3.54 -5.09 -33.05
N GLY A 95 -3.42 -4.03 -32.26
CA GLY A 95 -3.00 -4.12 -30.85
C GLY A 95 -1.52 -4.44 -30.66
N LYS A 96 -0.70 -4.49 -31.70
CA LYS A 96 0.72 -4.86 -31.62
C LYS A 96 1.65 -3.77 -32.11
N GLY A 97 2.80 -3.65 -31.45
CA GLY A 97 3.92 -2.82 -31.89
C GLY A 97 5.26 -3.40 -31.44
N GLU A 98 6.33 -3.02 -32.10
CA GLU A 98 7.68 -3.50 -31.78
C GLU A 98 8.62 -2.30 -31.57
N VAL A 99 9.43 -2.36 -30.51
CA VAL A 99 10.47 -1.36 -30.24
C VAL A 99 11.80 -2.05 -30.00
N LYS A 100 12.87 -1.46 -30.55
CA LYS A 100 14.22 -1.98 -30.45
C LYS A 100 15.10 -1.02 -29.65
N LEU A 101 15.72 -1.53 -28.59
CA LEU A 101 16.79 -0.85 -27.88
C LEU A 101 18.11 -1.13 -28.60
N GLN A 102 18.69 -0.11 -29.21
CA GLN A 102 19.97 -0.23 -29.93
C GLN A 102 21.15 0.02 -28.98
N ARG A 103 22.28 -0.63 -29.27
CA ARG A 103 23.50 -0.55 -28.44
C ARG A 103 23.95 0.90 -28.17
N TYR A 104 23.86 1.80 -29.16
CA TYR A 104 24.30 3.19 -28.98
C TYR A 104 23.45 3.96 -27.94
N MET A 105 22.17 3.62 -27.80
CA MET A 105 21.27 4.23 -26.80
C MET A 105 21.70 3.89 -25.37
N ILE A 106 22.38 2.75 -25.20
CA ILE A 106 22.96 2.33 -23.93
C ILE A 106 24.33 2.99 -23.75
N THR A 107 25.17 3.00 -24.78
CA THR A 107 26.53 3.59 -24.70
C THR A 107 26.53 5.10 -24.57
N GLY A 108 25.42 5.78 -24.91
CA GLY A 108 25.22 7.21 -24.64
C GLY A 108 25.29 7.56 -23.15
N ARG A 109 24.91 6.62 -22.27
CA ARG A 109 24.97 6.78 -20.79
C ARG A 109 26.03 5.89 -20.12
N TYR A 110 26.38 4.75 -20.72
CA TYR A 110 27.31 3.76 -20.18
C TYR A 110 28.44 3.45 -21.16
N PHE A 111 29.60 4.11 -21.01
CA PHE A 111 30.75 3.95 -21.91
C PHE A 111 31.31 2.51 -21.99
N ASP A 112 31.30 1.77 -20.89
CA ASP A 112 31.65 0.34 -20.87
C ASP A 112 30.45 -0.51 -20.43
N LEU A 113 30.00 -1.35 -21.36
CA LEU A 113 28.83 -2.22 -21.20
C LEU A 113 29.11 -3.41 -20.25
N SER A 114 30.38 -3.72 -19.97
CA SER A 114 30.77 -4.73 -18.98
C SER A 114 30.24 -4.38 -17.58
N HIS A 115 30.07 -3.10 -17.27
CA HIS A 115 29.49 -2.62 -16.01
C HIS A 115 27.98 -2.87 -15.88
N LEU A 116 27.30 -3.31 -16.94
CA LEU A 116 25.90 -3.69 -16.90
C LEU A 116 25.70 -5.15 -16.52
N ILE A 117 26.75 -5.99 -16.57
CA ILE A 117 26.66 -7.40 -16.21
C ILE A 117 26.20 -7.53 -14.74
N GLY A 118 25.10 -8.26 -14.52
CA GLY A 118 24.50 -8.44 -13.20
C GLY A 118 23.50 -7.33 -12.80
N LYS A 119 23.30 -6.31 -13.64
CA LYS A 119 22.17 -5.37 -13.55
C LYS A 119 20.99 -5.89 -14.36
N SER A 120 19.86 -5.21 -14.28
CA SER A 120 18.69 -5.55 -15.10
C SER A 120 18.20 -4.34 -15.89
N LEU A 121 17.68 -4.57 -17.09
CA LEU A 121 16.93 -3.59 -17.85
C LEU A 121 15.49 -3.53 -17.36
N TYR A 122 14.90 -2.36 -17.53
CA TYR A 122 13.46 -2.17 -17.49
C TYR A 122 13.01 -1.40 -18.72
N VAL A 123 11.75 -1.58 -19.07
CA VAL A 123 11.10 -0.85 -20.16
C VAL A 123 9.76 -0.34 -19.65
N THR A 124 9.49 0.93 -19.91
CA THR A 124 8.23 1.61 -19.63
C THR A 124 7.58 1.99 -20.94
N ALA A 125 6.31 1.67 -21.12
CA ALA A 125 5.52 2.03 -22.27
C ALA A 125 4.26 2.78 -21.82
N THR A 126 4.01 3.93 -22.42
CA THR A 126 2.80 4.72 -22.23
C THR A 126 2.04 4.69 -23.54
N ILE A 127 0.90 3.99 -23.57
CA ILE A 127 0.09 3.81 -24.76
C ILE A 127 -1.15 4.70 -24.65
N LEU A 128 -1.41 5.44 -25.72
CA LEU A 128 -2.61 6.23 -25.92
C LEU A 128 -3.44 5.60 -27.04
N THR A 129 -4.72 5.42 -26.80
CA THR A 129 -5.67 5.00 -27.85
C THR A 129 -5.70 6.03 -29.00
N ASN A 130 -5.99 5.60 -30.24
CA ASN A 130 -6.19 6.53 -31.37
C ASN A 130 -7.36 7.49 -31.12
N ALA A 131 -8.28 7.11 -30.23
CA ALA A 131 -9.36 7.94 -29.72
C ALA A 131 -8.88 9.11 -28.84
N GLY A 132 -7.63 9.07 -28.37
CA GLY A 132 -7.07 10.01 -27.40
C GLY A 132 -7.86 10.07 -26.08
N SER A 133 -8.66 9.04 -25.76
CA SER A 133 -9.53 9.00 -24.58
C SER A 133 -8.83 8.41 -23.36
N ASP A 134 -8.06 7.34 -23.58
CA ASP A 134 -7.43 6.57 -22.51
C ASP A 134 -5.93 6.44 -22.74
N MET A 135 -5.17 6.60 -21.65
CA MET A 135 -3.73 6.41 -21.56
C MET A 135 -3.43 5.35 -20.50
N VAL A 136 -2.65 4.34 -20.85
CA VAL A 136 -2.22 3.29 -19.92
C VAL A 136 -0.69 3.20 -19.94
N GLU A 137 -0.12 3.20 -18.74
CA GLU A 137 1.30 2.96 -18.52
C GLU A 137 1.53 1.51 -18.10
N ALA A 138 2.44 0.84 -18.80
CA ALA A 138 2.92 -0.48 -18.43
C ALA A 138 4.43 -0.47 -18.26
N GLU A 139 4.90 -1.30 -17.33
CA GLU A 139 6.32 -1.43 -17.06
C GLU A 139 6.71 -2.90 -16.93
N LYS A 140 7.79 -3.28 -17.63
CA LYS A 140 8.47 -4.56 -17.43
C LYS A 140 9.81 -4.31 -16.79
N THR A 141 10.05 -4.96 -15.66
CA THR A 141 11.29 -4.86 -14.88
C THR A 141 11.98 -6.21 -14.78
N GLY A 142 13.28 -6.18 -14.47
CA GLY A 142 14.02 -7.39 -14.10
C GLY A 142 14.55 -8.21 -15.27
N ILE A 143 14.70 -7.62 -16.46
CA ILE A 143 15.34 -8.27 -17.62
C ILE A 143 16.85 -8.29 -17.36
N PRO A 144 17.49 -9.41 -16.98
CA PRO A 144 18.89 -9.40 -16.57
C PRO A 144 19.81 -9.17 -17.78
N VAL A 145 20.87 -8.40 -17.53
CA VAL A 145 21.96 -8.20 -18.50
C VAL A 145 23.06 -9.22 -18.20
N VAL A 146 23.31 -10.09 -19.17
CA VAL A 146 24.18 -11.27 -19.01
C VAL A 146 25.23 -11.35 -20.12
N ASN A 147 26.32 -12.05 -19.85
CA ASN A 147 27.34 -12.40 -20.84
C ASN A 147 27.20 -13.85 -21.34
N THR A 148 26.45 -14.67 -20.60
CA THR A 148 26.29 -16.10 -20.85
C THR A 148 24.82 -16.45 -20.79
N ALA A 149 24.42 -17.43 -21.58
CA ALA A 149 23.01 -17.77 -21.79
C ALA A 149 22.33 -18.35 -20.55
N PHE A 150 23.12 -19.01 -19.70
CA PHE A 150 22.64 -19.71 -18.52
C PHE A 150 23.42 -19.28 -17.29
N LYS A 151 22.78 -19.33 -16.13
CA LYS A 151 23.48 -19.25 -14.85
C LYS A 151 23.46 -20.63 -14.21
N ILE A 152 24.62 -21.26 -14.13
CA ILE A 152 24.74 -22.56 -13.46
C ILE A 152 24.72 -22.31 -11.95
N LEU A 153 23.74 -22.90 -11.28
CA LEU A 153 23.62 -22.90 -9.83
C LEU A 153 23.63 -24.34 -9.34
N PHE A 154 24.54 -24.66 -8.42
CA PHE A 154 24.62 -25.97 -7.78
C PHE A 154 23.76 -25.97 -6.51
N THR A 155 22.46 -25.65 -6.62
CA THR A 155 21.56 -25.53 -5.46
C THR A 155 21.16 -26.88 -4.87
N LYS A 156 21.03 -27.90 -5.72
CA LYS A 156 20.53 -29.25 -5.36
C LYS A 156 21.64 -30.31 -5.36
N THR A 157 22.90 -29.88 -5.40
CA THR A 157 24.06 -30.76 -5.52
C THR A 157 24.81 -30.82 -4.19
N SER A 158 25.13 -32.03 -3.72
CA SER A 158 25.92 -32.21 -2.49
C SER A 158 27.27 -31.51 -2.59
N LYS A 159 27.65 -30.80 -1.53
CA LYS A 159 28.98 -30.20 -1.34
C LYS A 159 30.05 -31.24 -0.95
N TYR A 160 29.61 -32.48 -0.71
CA TYR A 160 30.42 -33.58 -0.21
C TYR A 160 30.38 -34.77 -1.17
N PHE A 161 31.56 -35.32 -1.51
CA PHE A 161 31.68 -36.55 -2.31
C PHE A 161 32.35 -37.67 -1.53
N LYS A 162 32.17 -38.91 -1.97
CA LYS A 162 32.74 -40.11 -1.34
C LYS A 162 33.97 -40.57 -2.14
N PRO A 163 35.17 -40.65 -1.53
CA PRO A 163 36.38 -41.12 -2.20
C PRO A 163 36.22 -42.47 -2.92
N SER A 164 36.88 -42.62 -4.07
CA SER A 164 36.78 -43.80 -4.95
C SER A 164 35.39 -44.06 -5.54
N MET A 165 34.47 -43.10 -5.46
CA MET A 165 33.27 -43.00 -6.30
C MET A 165 33.47 -41.84 -7.30
N PRO A 166 32.97 -41.94 -8.54
CA PRO A 166 33.18 -40.90 -9.54
C PRO A 166 32.52 -39.59 -9.10
N TYR A 167 33.31 -38.51 -8.94
CA TYR A 167 32.76 -37.18 -8.75
C TYR A 167 33.70 -36.09 -9.29
N LEU A 168 33.47 -35.71 -10.55
CA LEU A 168 34.10 -34.55 -11.16
C LEU A 168 33.02 -33.80 -11.95
N ALA A 169 32.42 -32.78 -11.34
CA ALA A 169 31.31 -32.04 -11.93
C ALA A 169 31.79 -30.70 -12.51
N LYS A 170 32.34 -30.75 -13.73
CA LYS A 170 32.48 -29.56 -14.58
C LYS A 170 31.31 -29.56 -15.55
N VAL A 171 30.32 -28.70 -15.30
CA VAL A 171 29.11 -28.61 -16.12
C VAL A 171 29.33 -27.52 -17.15
N ARG A 172 29.27 -27.87 -18.43
CA ARG A 172 29.23 -26.92 -19.54
C ARG A 172 27.89 -27.06 -20.23
N THR A 173 27.17 -25.96 -20.39
CA THR A 173 25.94 -25.97 -21.19
C THR A 173 26.29 -26.20 -22.66
N LYS A 174 25.48 -26.98 -23.39
CA LYS A 174 25.57 -27.14 -24.83
C LYS A 174 24.17 -26.97 -25.44
N ALA A 175 23.70 -25.73 -25.46
CA ALA A 175 22.43 -25.39 -26.10
C ALA A 175 22.61 -25.20 -27.61
N VAL A 176 21.73 -25.83 -28.39
CA VAL A 176 21.66 -25.68 -29.85
C VAL A 176 21.32 -24.23 -30.20
N GLY A 177 22.06 -23.61 -31.12
CA GLY A 177 21.86 -22.21 -31.53
C GLY A 177 22.56 -21.15 -30.68
N ILE A 178 23.38 -21.52 -29.68
CA ILE A 178 24.15 -20.58 -28.85
C ILE A 178 25.66 -20.75 -29.10
N PRO A 179 26.39 -19.67 -29.45
CA PRO A 179 27.84 -19.71 -29.68
C PRO A 179 28.64 -20.19 -28.46
N ASP A 180 29.80 -20.83 -28.71
CA ASP A 180 30.62 -21.44 -27.66
C ASP A 180 31.10 -20.46 -26.57
N HIS A 181 31.24 -19.17 -26.89
CA HIS A 181 31.63 -18.12 -25.94
C HIS A 181 30.48 -17.67 -25.02
N ARG A 182 29.21 -17.91 -25.40
CA ARG A 182 28.01 -17.64 -24.58
C ARG A 182 27.56 -18.85 -23.75
N GLN A 183 28.20 -20.01 -23.95
CA GLN A 183 27.94 -21.20 -23.13
C GLN A 183 28.55 -21.02 -21.74
N THR A 184 27.82 -21.44 -20.72
CA THR A 184 28.22 -21.26 -19.32
C THR A 184 29.03 -22.46 -18.86
N VAL A 185 30.18 -22.20 -18.22
CA VAL A 185 30.97 -23.23 -17.54
C VAL A 185 30.86 -23.01 -16.04
N GLY A 186 30.31 -23.99 -15.35
CA GLY A 186 30.27 -24.05 -13.89
C GLY A 186 31.23 -25.10 -13.39
N SER A 187 32.09 -24.74 -12.45
CA SER A 187 32.93 -25.68 -11.70
C SER A 187 32.47 -25.70 -10.25
N LEU A 188 32.19 -26.90 -9.73
CA LEU A 188 31.90 -27.12 -8.32
C LEU A 188 33.16 -27.67 -7.63
N THR A 189 33.65 -26.99 -6.60
CA THR A 189 34.66 -27.54 -5.69
C THR A 189 33.94 -28.29 -4.59
N VAL A 190 34.40 -29.51 -4.30
CA VAL A 190 33.67 -30.49 -3.51
C VAL A 190 34.62 -31.02 -2.46
N THR A 191 34.13 -31.19 -1.24
CA THR A 191 34.93 -31.73 -0.14
C THR A 191 34.71 -33.23 0.00
N ALA A 192 35.77 -33.97 0.35
CA ALA A 192 35.65 -35.41 0.56
C ALA A 192 35.00 -35.70 1.92
N TYR A 193 34.10 -36.69 1.96
CA TYR A 193 33.53 -37.24 3.19
C TYR A 193 34.64 -37.83 4.08
N LYS A 194 34.61 -37.51 5.37
CA LYS A 194 35.58 -37.97 6.37
C LYS A 194 34.97 -39.07 7.26
N PRO A 195 35.45 -40.32 7.14
CA PRO A 195 35.02 -41.43 8.01
C PRO A 195 35.61 -41.32 9.43
N SER A 196 35.00 -42.02 10.40
CA SER A 196 35.20 -41.76 11.83
C SER A 196 36.55 -42.26 12.39
N SER A 197 37.33 -43.00 11.61
CA SER A 197 38.55 -43.69 12.10
C SER A 197 39.53 -44.10 10.98
N GLU A 198 39.73 -43.25 9.96
CA GLU A 198 40.47 -43.58 8.70
C GLU A 198 39.92 -44.79 7.93
N SER A 199 38.79 -45.35 8.34
CA SER A 199 38.10 -46.47 7.71
C SER A 199 37.56 -46.07 6.33
N GLN A 200 37.88 -46.83 5.29
CA GLN A 200 37.36 -46.57 3.94
C GLN A 200 35.95 -47.16 3.75
N ASN A 201 35.02 -46.79 4.63
CA ASN A 201 33.62 -47.21 4.62
C ASN A 201 32.72 -46.07 4.15
N TYR A 202 31.91 -46.31 3.13
CA TYR A 202 31.05 -45.31 2.51
C TYR A 202 29.65 -45.86 2.27
N LEU A 203 28.68 -44.95 2.31
CA LEU A 203 27.31 -45.13 1.89
C LEU A 203 26.99 -44.06 0.84
N HIS A 204 26.31 -44.44 -0.23
CA HIS A 204 25.78 -43.51 -1.20
C HIS A 204 24.33 -43.83 -1.54
N ILE A 205 23.45 -42.83 -1.44
CA ILE A 205 22.05 -42.94 -1.87
C ILE A 205 21.94 -42.47 -3.33
N GLY A 206 21.64 -43.41 -4.22
CA GLY A 206 21.26 -43.14 -5.59
C GLY A 206 19.75 -43.09 -5.76
N LEU A 207 19.26 -42.10 -6.50
CA LEU A 207 17.85 -41.93 -6.83
C LEU A 207 17.65 -42.05 -8.34
N THR A 208 16.53 -42.63 -8.76
CA THR A 208 16.15 -42.68 -10.18
C THR A 208 15.64 -41.34 -10.71
N ALA A 209 15.09 -40.49 -9.84
CA ALA A 209 14.60 -39.16 -10.17
C ALA A 209 14.82 -38.18 -9.00
N THR A 210 15.13 -36.92 -9.32
CA THR A 210 15.33 -35.84 -8.34
C THR A 210 14.08 -34.97 -8.14
N GLN A 211 13.07 -35.14 -9.00
CA GLN A 211 11.76 -34.54 -8.88
C GLN A 211 10.70 -35.63 -9.04
N VAL A 212 9.75 -35.69 -8.11
CA VAL A 212 8.72 -36.74 -8.06
C VAL A 212 7.33 -36.15 -7.91
N LYS A 213 6.32 -36.82 -8.48
CA LYS A 213 4.91 -36.48 -8.28
C LYS A 213 4.27 -37.34 -7.20
N PRO A 214 3.30 -36.81 -6.44
CA PRO A 214 2.44 -37.64 -5.59
C PRO A 214 1.80 -38.77 -6.40
N GLY A 215 1.85 -39.99 -5.89
CA GLY A 215 1.37 -41.21 -6.53
C GLY A 215 2.45 -41.99 -7.31
N GLU A 216 3.61 -41.40 -7.61
CA GLU A 216 4.72 -42.11 -8.23
C GLU A 216 5.48 -42.98 -7.21
N ASN A 217 6.10 -44.06 -7.70
CA ASN A 217 6.96 -44.92 -6.89
C ASN A 217 8.42 -44.53 -7.11
N LEU A 218 9.06 -44.01 -6.06
CA LEU A 218 10.47 -43.62 -6.09
C LEU A 218 11.33 -44.85 -5.77
N GLN A 219 12.16 -45.26 -6.73
CA GLN A 219 13.19 -46.28 -6.50
C GLN A 219 14.47 -45.63 -5.96
N VAL A 220 14.95 -46.19 -4.86
CA VAL A 220 16.14 -45.75 -4.13
C VAL A 220 17.15 -46.89 -4.14
N GLN A 221 18.40 -46.59 -4.46
CA GLN A 221 19.49 -47.55 -4.48
C GLN A 221 20.55 -47.13 -3.46
N PHE A 222 20.86 -48.02 -2.52
CA PHE A 222 21.92 -47.81 -1.54
C PHE A 222 23.18 -48.53 -2.01
N TYR A 223 24.20 -47.73 -2.36
CA TYR A 223 25.51 -48.23 -2.74
C TYR A 223 26.41 -48.25 -1.52
N MET A 224 26.89 -49.44 -1.16
CA MET A 224 27.86 -49.62 -0.09
C MET A 224 29.24 -49.90 -0.66
N LYS A 225 30.25 -49.24 -0.09
CA LYS A 225 31.66 -49.50 -0.41
C LYS A 225 32.46 -49.58 0.87
N ASN A 226 33.10 -50.71 1.11
CA ASN A 226 33.92 -50.98 2.29
C ASN A 226 35.26 -51.54 1.81
N ALA A 227 36.38 -51.07 2.37
CA ALA A 227 37.69 -51.59 1.98
C ALA A 227 37.98 -53.01 2.49
N ASN A 228 37.36 -53.41 3.61
CA ASN A 228 37.54 -54.75 4.19
C ASN A 228 36.33 -55.66 3.85
N PRO A 229 36.53 -56.76 3.08
CA PRO A 229 35.46 -57.70 2.75
C PRO A 229 34.79 -58.36 3.96
N SER A 230 35.51 -58.50 5.08
CA SER A 230 34.96 -59.06 6.33
C SER A 230 33.97 -58.10 7.01
N VAL A 231 34.22 -56.79 6.93
CA VAL A 231 33.29 -55.74 7.37
C VAL A 231 32.04 -55.73 6.50
N GLN A 232 32.22 -55.91 5.19
CA GLN A 232 31.07 -55.97 4.29
C GLN A 232 30.15 -57.15 4.60
N ARG A 233 30.68 -58.32 5.01
CA ARG A 233 29.84 -59.48 5.38
C ARG A 233 29.11 -59.31 6.71
N SER A 234 29.57 -58.44 7.62
CA SER A 234 28.97 -58.26 8.95
C SER A 234 27.75 -57.32 8.97
N ILE A 235 27.54 -56.56 7.90
CA ILE A 235 26.42 -55.60 7.79
C ILE A 235 25.16 -56.34 7.31
N THR A 236 24.15 -56.46 8.18
CA THR A 236 22.92 -57.22 7.90
C THR A 236 21.74 -56.37 7.45
N HIS A 237 21.77 -55.06 7.70
CA HIS A 237 20.66 -54.16 7.39
C HIS A 237 21.10 -52.72 7.21
N ILE A 238 20.31 -51.95 6.45
CA ILE A 238 20.38 -50.49 6.37
C ILE A 238 19.12 -49.91 6.99
N THR A 239 19.26 -48.87 7.81
CA THR A 239 18.12 -48.11 8.34
C THR A 239 18.03 -46.79 7.57
N TYR A 240 16.84 -46.46 7.06
CA TYR A 240 16.60 -45.19 6.40
C TYR A 240 15.37 -44.50 6.99
N MET A 241 15.40 -43.17 6.97
CA MET A 241 14.32 -42.31 7.42
C MET A 241 14.04 -41.23 6.41
N ILE A 242 12.79 -40.78 6.38
CA ILE A 242 12.33 -39.70 5.52
C ILE A 242 11.84 -38.56 6.40
N LEU A 243 12.30 -37.35 6.10
CA LEU A 243 11.90 -36.12 6.77
C LEU A 243 11.16 -35.20 5.80
N SER A 244 10.06 -34.62 6.22
CA SER A 244 9.38 -33.54 5.50
C SER A 244 8.85 -32.52 6.48
N LYS A 245 8.89 -31.23 6.13
CA LYS A 245 8.44 -30.11 6.99
C LYS A 245 9.12 -30.13 8.37
N GLY A 246 10.39 -30.50 8.43
CA GLY A 246 11.16 -30.64 9.67
C GLY A 246 10.77 -31.81 10.58
N ARG A 247 9.95 -32.78 10.11
CA ARG A 247 9.50 -33.93 10.91
C ARG A 247 9.87 -35.25 10.23
N VAL A 248 10.21 -36.26 11.02
CA VAL A 248 10.39 -37.63 10.52
C VAL A 248 9.02 -38.24 10.22
N ILE A 249 8.73 -38.50 8.95
CA ILE A 249 7.45 -39.06 8.49
C ILE A 249 7.51 -40.59 8.33
N LYS A 250 8.70 -41.14 8.07
CA LYS A 250 8.88 -42.58 7.84
C LYS A 250 10.24 -43.06 8.34
N LEU A 251 10.29 -44.24 8.94
CA LEU A 251 11.51 -44.92 9.38
C LEU A 251 11.39 -46.42 9.06
N GLU A 252 12.31 -46.95 8.26
CA GLU A 252 12.30 -48.35 7.85
C GLU A 252 13.70 -48.96 7.87
N ARG A 253 13.75 -50.29 7.95
CA ARG A 253 14.97 -51.09 7.92
C ARG A 253 14.90 -52.12 6.81
N VAL A 254 15.87 -52.08 5.91
CA VAL A 254 15.96 -53.00 4.75
C VAL A 254 17.03 -54.04 5.05
N GLN A 255 16.65 -55.32 4.97
CA GLN A 255 17.59 -56.43 5.15
C GLN A 255 18.52 -56.58 3.94
N ARG A 256 19.75 -57.00 4.23
CA ARG A 256 20.82 -57.15 3.24
C ARG A 256 21.37 -58.57 3.27
N GLN A 257 21.58 -59.17 2.10
CA GLN A 257 22.33 -60.43 1.97
C GLN A 257 23.86 -60.17 1.97
N PRO A 258 24.70 -61.05 2.56
CA PRO A 258 26.12 -60.79 2.77
C PRO A 258 26.94 -60.39 1.51
N GLU A 259 26.54 -60.86 0.33
CA GLU A 259 27.22 -60.60 -0.95
C GLU A 259 26.65 -59.40 -1.74
N GLN A 260 25.54 -58.81 -1.31
CA GLN A 260 24.92 -57.68 -2.00
C GLN A 260 25.70 -56.38 -1.74
N THR A 261 26.14 -55.71 -2.80
CA THR A 261 26.77 -54.37 -2.76
C THR A 261 25.77 -53.23 -2.96
N ILE A 262 24.62 -53.55 -3.56
CA ILE A 262 23.54 -52.61 -3.88
C ILE A 262 22.25 -53.15 -3.27
N ILE A 263 21.55 -52.29 -2.53
CA ILE A 263 20.22 -52.58 -2.00
C ILE A 263 19.23 -51.62 -2.62
N ALA A 264 18.13 -52.13 -3.17
CA ALA A 264 17.05 -51.31 -3.69
C ALA A 264 15.90 -51.25 -2.68
N ALA A 265 15.35 -50.05 -2.48
CA ALA A 265 14.09 -49.81 -1.79
C ALA A 265 13.15 -49.02 -2.71
N SER A 266 11.85 -49.14 -2.48
CA SER A 266 10.84 -48.38 -3.23
C SER A 266 9.85 -47.75 -2.26
N THR A 267 9.55 -46.47 -2.43
CA THR A 267 8.54 -45.79 -1.63
C THR A 267 7.54 -45.07 -2.52
N VAL A 268 6.25 -45.23 -2.22
CA VAL A 268 5.18 -44.48 -2.88
C VAL A 268 5.12 -43.09 -2.29
N ILE A 269 5.19 -42.06 -3.13
CA ILE A 269 5.17 -40.66 -2.71
C ILE A 269 3.71 -40.25 -2.43
N THR A 270 3.41 -39.82 -1.21
CA THR A 270 2.08 -39.31 -0.81
C THR A 270 2.09 -37.78 -0.67
N GLY A 271 0.93 -37.18 -0.39
CA GLY A 271 0.83 -35.73 -0.18
C GLY A 271 1.60 -35.20 1.04
N GLU A 272 2.01 -36.07 1.98
CA GLU A 272 2.79 -35.68 3.16
C GLU A 272 4.21 -35.23 2.82
N TYR A 273 4.71 -35.67 1.67
CA TYR A 273 6.05 -35.37 1.14
C TYR A 273 6.12 -33.99 0.47
N ILE A 274 4.98 -33.32 0.25
CA ILE A 274 4.89 -31.98 -0.34
C ILE A 274 5.24 -30.91 0.70
N PRO A 275 6.07 -29.90 0.40
CA PRO A 275 6.62 -29.56 -0.92
C PRO A 275 7.95 -30.26 -1.27
N SER A 276 8.71 -30.69 -0.28
CA SER A 276 9.94 -31.45 -0.46
C SER A 276 10.21 -32.34 0.76
N PHE A 277 11.14 -33.29 0.59
CA PHE A 277 11.54 -34.19 1.66
C PHE A 277 13.03 -34.55 1.59
N ARG A 278 13.58 -34.96 2.73
CA ARG A 278 14.95 -35.44 2.89
C ARG A 278 14.92 -36.91 3.21
N MET A 279 15.83 -37.67 2.63
CA MET A 279 16.04 -39.08 2.97
C MET A 279 17.42 -39.22 3.59
N VAL A 280 17.48 -39.79 4.78
CA VAL A 280 18.73 -40.07 5.51
C VAL A 280 18.82 -41.57 5.70
N ALA A 281 19.94 -42.19 5.32
CA ALA A 281 20.17 -43.60 5.52
C ALA A 281 21.49 -43.83 6.24
N TYR A 282 21.56 -44.87 7.05
CA TYR A 282 22.78 -45.26 7.74
C TYR A 282 22.85 -46.78 7.99
N TYR A 283 24.07 -47.28 8.16
CA TYR A 283 24.34 -48.62 8.67
C TYR A 283 25.39 -48.56 9.78
N VAL A 284 25.41 -49.60 10.60
CA VAL A 284 26.36 -49.74 11.71
C VAL A 284 27.35 -50.84 11.34
N VAL A 285 28.64 -50.54 11.47
CA VAL A 285 29.72 -51.51 11.31
C VAL A 285 30.08 -52.08 12.68
N PRO A 286 29.83 -53.38 12.94
CA PRO A 286 30.23 -54.02 14.19
C PRO A 286 31.75 -54.28 14.20
N GLY A 287 32.45 -53.83 15.25
CA GLY A 287 33.91 -53.96 15.40
C GLY A 287 34.44 -53.53 16.77
N SER A 288 35.77 -53.40 16.93
CA SER A 288 36.41 -52.90 18.17
C SER A 288 36.15 -51.41 18.44
N GLN A 289 35.86 -50.65 17.39
CA GLN A 289 35.20 -49.34 17.42
C GLN A 289 34.01 -49.45 16.47
N ASN A 290 32.79 -49.44 17.00
CA ASN A 290 31.59 -49.50 16.16
C ASN A 290 31.44 -48.16 15.41
N GLU A 291 31.32 -48.21 14.09
CA GLU A 291 31.21 -47.01 13.25
C GLU A 291 29.79 -46.88 12.68
N ILE A 292 29.27 -45.65 12.62
CA ILE A 292 28.02 -45.32 11.91
C ILE A 292 28.39 -44.62 10.60
N VAL A 293 27.96 -45.18 9.48
CA VAL A 293 28.15 -44.58 8.15
C VAL A 293 26.81 -44.12 7.62
N SER A 294 26.69 -42.84 7.29
CA SER A 294 25.44 -42.22 6.87
C SER A 294 25.58 -41.47 5.54
N ASP A 295 24.46 -41.32 4.84
CA ASP A 295 24.31 -40.40 3.72
C ASP A 295 22.91 -39.80 3.72
N SER A 296 22.76 -38.65 3.07
CA SER A 296 21.46 -37.98 2.92
C SER A 296 21.27 -37.39 1.54
N VAL A 297 20.02 -37.31 1.11
CA VAL A 297 19.62 -36.70 -0.16
C VAL A 297 18.32 -35.92 0.01
N TRP A 298 18.24 -34.76 -0.63
CA TRP A 298 17.02 -33.96 -0.70
C TRP A 298 16.30 -34.20 -2.03
N VAL A 299 14.98 -34.37 -1.96
CA VAL A 299 14.10 -34.67 -3.10
C VAL A 299 12.99 -33.64 -3.17
N ASP A 300 12.82 -33.07 -4.36
CA ASP A 300 11.79 -32.08 -4.62
C ASP A 300 10.51 -32.76 -5.10
N THR A 301 9.35 -32.27 -4.65
CA THR A 301 8.06 -32.75 -5.16
C THR A 301 7.44 -31.71 -6.08
N THR A 302 6.50 -32.11 -6.93
CA THR A 302 5.77 -31.12 -7.72
C THR A 302 4.89 -30.25 -6.83
N ASN A 303 5.17 -28.94 -6.80
CA ASN A 303 4.38 -27.91 -6.12
C ASN A 303 2.93 -27.92 -6.62
N SER A 304 2.11 -28.68 -5.91
CA SER A 304 0.69 -28.90 -6.17
C SER A 304 -0.04 -28.92 -4.84
N CYS A 305 -1.38 -28.84 -4.88
CA CYS A 305 -2.16 -29.05 -3.67
C CYS A 305 -2.18 -30.54 -3.31
N ILE A 306 -2.21 -30.86 -2.01
CA ILE A 306 -2.38 -32.23 -1.51
C ILE A 306 -3.68 -32.85 -2.03
N LYS A 307 -4.76 -32.06 -2.04
CA LYS A 307 -6.02 -32.36 -2.71
C LYS A 307 -6.35 -31.22 -3.67
N GLN A 308 -6.78 -31.56 -4.88
CA GLN A 308 -7.08 -30.58 -5.92
C GLN A 308 -8.33 -29.77 -5.55
N LEU A 309 -8.25 -28.45 -5.74
CA LEU A 309 -9.36 -27.52 -5.74
C LEU A 309 -9.49 -26.94 -7.14
N GLU A 310 -10.68 -27.03 -7.71
CA GLU A 310 -10.98 -26.52 -9.04
C GLU A 310 -12.25 -25.68 -9.02
N LEU A 311 -12.19 -24.54 -9.69
CA LEU A 311 -13.32 -23.67 -9.95
C LEU A 311 -13.55 -23.66 -11.46
N SER A 312 -14.75 -24.00 -11.88
CA SER A 312 -15.16 -24.00 -13.28
C SER A 312 -16.62 -23.58 -13.42
N GLN A 313 -17.07 -23.38 -14.64
CA GLN A 313 -18.50 -23.25 -14.92
C GLN A 313 -19.15 -24.64 -14.96
N ASP A 314 -20.39 -24.74 -14.48
CA ASP A 314 -21.15 -25.98 -14.57
C ASP A 314 -21.35 -26.40 -16.03
N THR A 315 -20.98 -27.63 -16.37
CA THR A 315 -21.01 -28.13 -17.76
C THR A 315 -22.43 -28.26 -18.30
N LYS A 316 -23.43 -28.44 -17.42
CA LYS A 316 -24.84 -28.53 -17.81
C LYS A 316 -25.45 -27.16 -18.15
N ASN A 317 -24.94 -26.10 -17.52
CA ASN A 317 -25.40 -24.72 -17.68
C ASN A 317 -24.28 -23.83 -18.21
N PHE A 318 -23.47 -24.38 -19.12
CA PHE A 318 -22.34 -23.66 -19.70
C PHE A 318 -22.85 -22.54 -20.62
N VAL A 319 -22.31 -21.34 -20.42
CA VAL A 319 -22.62 -20.15 -21.20
C VAL A 319 -21.28 -19.61 -21.69
N GLN A 320 -21.03 -19.77 -22.99
CA GLN A 320 -19.87 -19.19 -23.64
C GLN A 320 -20.07 -17.68 -23.77
N ASP A 321 -19.06 -16.90 -23.39
CA ASP A 321 -19.04 -15.43 -23.46
C ASP A 321 -20.36 -14.77 -22.99
N PRO A 322 -20.74 -14.96 -21.71
CA PRO A 322 -22.02 -14.51 -21.19
C PRO A 322 -22.19 -12.99 -21.35
N GLN A 323 -23.44 -12.57 -21.60
CA GLN A 323 -23.77 -11.16 -21.62
C GLN A 323 -23.83 -10.58 -20.19
N PRO A 324 -23.60 -9.27 -20.01
CA PRO A 324 -23.74 -8.63 -18.71
C PRO A 324 -25.13 -8.86 -18.09
N GLY A 325 -25.21 -9.07 -16.78
CA GLY A 325 -26.47 -9.40 -16.09
C GLY A 325 -26.93 -10.87 -16.21
N THR A 326 -26.26 -11.69 -17.03
CA THR A 326 -26.59 -13.11 -17.17
C THR A 326 -26.33 -13.86 -15.86
N ARG A 327 -27.24 -14.76 -15.49
CA ARG A 327 -27.03 -15.69 -14.37
C ARG A 327 -26.14 -16.85 -14.83
N VAL A 328 -25.02 -17.03 -14.14
CA VAL A 328 -24.08 -18.13 -14.38
C VAL A 328 -24.04 -19.08 -13.19
N VAL A 329 -23.80 -20.35 -13.46
CA VAL A 329 -23.66 -21.39 -12.44
C VAL A 329 -22.19 -21.80 -12.36
N LEU A 330 -21.57 -21.46 -11.24
CA LEU A 330 -20.18 -21.84 -10.95
C LEU A 330 -20.16 -23.17 -10.21
N LYS A 331 -19.27 -24.08 -10.59
CA LYS A 331 -19.02 -25.35 -9.94
C LYS A 331 -17.68 -25.31 -9.22
N VAL A 332 -17.73 -25.46 -7.90
CA VAL A 332 -16.53 -25.65 -7.07
C VAL A 332 -16.39 -27.14 -6.79
N THR A 333 -15.22 -27.70 -7.07
CA THR A 333 -14.89 -29.10 -6.79
C THR A 333 -13.65 -29.17 -5.92
N GLY A 334 -13.73 -29.88 -4.79
CA GLY A 334 -12.63 -29.97 -3.84
C GLY A 334 -12.80 -31.12 -2.86
N GLU A 335 -12.05 -31.08 -1.75
CA GLU A 335 -12.13 -32.12 -0.72
C GLU A 335 -13.49 -32.06 0.04
N PRO A 336 -14.11 -33.21 0.33
CA PRO A 336 -15.36 -33.25 1.09
C PRO A 336 -15.24 -32.56 2.46
N GLY A 337 -16.20 -31.70 2.78
CA GLY A 337 -16.27 -30.98 4.05
C GLY A 337 -15.33 -29.77 4.19
N ALA A 338 -14.51 -29.47 3.17
CA ALA A 338 -13.62 -28.31 3.16
C ALA A 338 -14.38 -26.98 3.05
N SER A 339 -13.80 -25.93 3.61
CA SER A 339 -14.31 -24.56 3.51
C SER A 339 -13.59 -23.82 2.39
N VAL A 340 -14.33 -23.19 1.48
CA VAL A 340 -13.81 -22.52 0.28
C VAL A 340 -14.19 -21.05 0.31
N GLY A 341 -13.18 -20.18 0.40
CA GLY A 341 -13.34 -18.75 0.18
C GLY A 341 -13.28 -18.43 -1.31
N MET A 342 -14.19 -17.60 -1.79
CA MET A 342 -14.28 -17.20 -3.19
C MET A 342 -14.23 -15.68 -3.34
N LEU A 343 -13.71 -15.24 -4.49
CA LEU A 343 -13.64 -13.84 -4.87
C LEU A 343 -13.61 -13.73 -6.40
N ALA A 344 -14.41 -12.81 -6.94
CA ALA A 344 -14.35 -12.38 -8.34
C ALA A 344 -13.70 -11.00 -8.42
N LEU A 345 -12.63 -10.88 -9.21
CA LEU A 345 -11.89 -9.63 -9.42
C LEU A 345 -12.00 -9.20 -10.88
N ASP A 346 -12.20 -7.91 -11.12
CA ASP A 346 -12.05 -7.35 -12.47
C ASP A 346 -10.57 -7.47 -12.88
N LYS A 347 -10.31 -7.98 -14.09
CA LYS A 347 -8.95 -8.10 -14.63
C LYS A 347 -8.21 -6.77 -14.67
N GLY A 348 -8.90 -5.64 -14.86
CA GLY A 348 -8.33 -4.29 -14.80
C GLY A 348 -7.63 -3.98 -13.48
N VAL A 349 -8.14 -4.49 -12.35
CA VAL A 349 -7.48 -4.35 -11.04
C VAL A 349 -6.19 -5.17 -10.96
N LEU A 350 -6.16 -6.33 -11.64
CA LEU A 350 -4.98 -7.19 -11.69
C LEU A 350 -3.89 -6.67 -12.62
N VAL A 351 -4.24 -5.88 -13.65
CA VAL A 351 -3.26 -5.18 -14.50
C VAL A 351 -2.42 -4.21 -13.67
N LEU A 352 -3.02 -3.55 -12.68
CA LEU A 352 -2.34 -2.55 -11.85
C LEU A 352 -1.22 -3.15 -10.98
N ASN A 353 -1.42 -4.35 -10.39
CA ASN A 353 -0.38 -5.00 -9.59
C ASN A 353 -0.57 -6.53 -9.40
N LYS A 354 0.25 -7.34 -10.07
CA LYS A 354 0.24 -8.82 -9.95
C LYS A 354 1.16 -9.36 -8.82
N LYS A 355 2.03 -8.53 -8.21
CA LYS A 355 3.10 -9.01 -7.32
C LYS A 355 2.59 -9.57 -6.00
N ASN A 356 1.53 -8.99 -5.45
CA ASN A 356 1.04 -9.34 -4.10
C ASN A 356 -0.04 -10.44 -4.11
N ARG A 357 -0.28 -11.05 -5.27
CA ARG A 357 -1.21 -12.16 -5.44
C ARG A 357 -0.77 -13.42 -4.67
N LEU A 358 -1.71 -14.08 -4.00
CA LEU A 358 -1.48 -15.37 -3.35
C LEU A 358 -1.41 -16.50 -4.39
N SER A 359 -0.44 -17.40 -4.25
CA SER A 359 -0.30 -18.59 -5.10
C SER A 359 0.17 -19.78 -4.26
N GLN A 360 -0.11 -21.00 -4.72
CA GLN A 360 0.31 -22.21 -4.01
C GLN A 360 1.83 -22.26 -3.79
N ASN A 361 2.62 -21.76 -4.75
CA ASN A 361 4.08 -21.70 -4.63
C ASN A 361 4.53 -20.76 -3.50
N LYS A 362 3.83 -19.65 -3.27
CA LYS A 362 4.14 -18.75 -2.15
C LYS A 362 3.79 -19.38 -0.81
N VAL A 363 2.69 -20.14 -0.75
CA VAL A 363 2.32 -20.91 0.45
C VAL A 363 3.39 -21.96 0.74
N TRP A 364 3.79 -22.75 -0.27
CA TRP A 364 4.85 -23.74 -0.08
C TRP A 364 6.21 -23.13 0.25
N GLY A 365 6.58 -22.00 -0.36
CA GLY A 365 7.81 -21.30 -0.02
C GLY A 365 7.87 -20.80 1.43
N GLU A 366 6.72 -20.51 2.05
CA GLU A 366 6.67 -20.20 3.49
C GLU A 366 6.76 -21.48 4.34
N VAL A 367 6.13 -22.58 3.92
CA VAL A 367 6.22 -23.88 4.60
C VAL A 367 7.63 -24.47 4.51
N GLU A 368 8.34 -24.30 3.41
CA GLU A 368 9.73 -24.78 3.24
C GLU A 368 10.70 -24.13 4.23
N ARG A 369 10.41 -22.93 4.73
CA ARG A 369 11.22 -22.31 5.79
C ARG A 369 11.16 -23.05 7.12
N SER A 370 10.19 -23.94 7.29
CA SER A 370 10.13 -24.85 8.45
C SER A 370 11.02 -26.09 8.30
N ASP A 371 11.61 -26.35 7.13
CA ASP A 371 12.64 -27.38 7.00
C ASP A 371 13.91 -26.94 7.74
N LEU A 372 14.37 -27.77 8.67
CA LEU A 372 15.52 -27.51 9.52
C LEU A 372 16.86 -27.82 8.83
N GLY A 373 16.84 -28.52 7.69
CA GLY A 373 18.04 -28.93 6.99
C GLY A 373 18.68 -27.82 6.14
N CYS A 374 20.01 -27.79 6.08
CA CYS A 374 20.79 -26.71 5.48
C CYS A 374 21.36 -26.99 4.10
N THR A 375 21.67 -28.25 3.82
CA THR A 375 22.35 -28.65 2.60
C THR A 375 21.44 -29.55 1.79
N PRO A 376 21.55 -29.63 0.47
CA PRO A 376 20.73 -30.53 -0.35
C PRO A 376 21.07 -32.02 -0.19
N GLY A 377 22.00 -32.38 0.71
CA GLY A 377 22.39 -33.76 0.98
C GLY A 377 23.88 -33.91 1.30
N GLY A 378 24.23 -35.07 1.84
CA GLY A 378 25.56 -35.39 2.36
C GLY A 378 25.89 -34.66 3.66
N GLY A 379 27.17 -34.73 4.03
CA GLY A 379 27.74 -34.08 5.20
C GLY A 379 29.25 -34.27 5.20
N ILE A 380 29.96 -33.51 6.03
CA ILE A 380 31.42 -33.61 6.15
C ILE A 380 31.86 -34.95 6.76
N ASP A 381 31.09 -35.45 7.72
CA ASP A 381 31.23 -36.73 8.42
C ASP A 381 29.84 -37.27 8.77
N SER A 382 29.80 -38.42 9.46
CA SER A 382 28.53 -39.09 9.79
C SER A 382 27.60 -38.22 10.64
N ALA A 383 28.14 -37.47 11.61
CA ALA A 383 27.37 -36.55 12.46
C ALA A 383 26.86 -35.36 11.64
N GLY A 384 27.70 -34.84 10.74
CA GLY A 384 27.40 -33.75 9.81
C GLY A 384 26.25 -34.07 8.87
N VAL A 385 26.11 -35.33 8.42
CA VAL A 385 24.97 -35.77 7.59
C VAL A 385 23.65 -35.63 8.36
N PHE A 386 23.63 -35.98 9.65
CA PHE A 386 22.44 -35.81 10.49
C PHE A 386 22.17 -34.33 10.75
N THR A 387 23.17 -33.54 11.13
CA THR A 387 22.98 -32.10 11.40
C THR A 387 22.53 -31.32 10.17
N ASP A 388 23.12 -31.59 9.01
CA ASP A 388 22.78 -30.93 7.75
C ASP A 388 21.38 -31.31 7.25
N ALA A 389 20.88 -32.48 7.66
CA ALA A 389 19.51 -32.92 7.42
C ALA A 389 18.51 -32.41 8.46
N GLY A 390 18.95 -31.67 9.49
CA GLY A 390 18.10 -31.13 10.56
C GLY A 390 17.82 -32.11 11.69
N LEU A 391 18.70 -33.09 11.91
CA LEU A 391 18.61 -34.10 12.97
C LEU A 391 19.72 -33.95 14.01
N ALA A 392 19.39 -34.25 15.26
CA ALA A 392 20.36 -34.51 16.30
C ALA A 392 20.45 -36.03 16.55
N VAL A 393 21.68 -36.54 16.68
CA VAL A 393 21.96 -37.95 16.96
C VAL A 393 22.90 -38.07 18.15
N GLU A 394 22.56 -39.00 19.03
CA GLU A 394 23.39 -39.43 20.15
C GLU A 394 23.38 -40.95 20.19
N SER A 395 24.55 -41.55 20.36
CA SER A 395 24.69 -43.00 20.41
C SER A 395 25.74 -43.42 21.43
N ASN A 396 25.57 -44.62 21.98
CA ASN A 396 26.56 -45.28 22.82
C ASN A 396 27.85 -45.66 22.08
N LEU A 397 27.93 -45.40 20.77
CA LEU A 397 29.08 -45.64 19.90
C LEU A 397 30.01 -44.41 19.80
N GLY A 398 29.72 -43.33 20.53
CA GLY A 398 30.50 -42.10 20.52
C GLY A 398 30.12 -41.10 19.42
N LEU A 399 29.13 -41.42 18.56
CA LEU A 399 28.56 -40.45 17.63
C LEU A 399 27.64 -39.50 18.39
N THR A 400 28.05 -38.23 18.52
CA THR A 400 27.25 -37.14 19.09
C THR A 400 27.29 -35.96 18.13
N SER A 401 26.13 -35.50 17.66
CA SER A 401 26.02 -34.29 16.86
C SER A 401 26.01 -33.02 17.72
N GLN A 402 26.49 -31.90 17.19
CA GLN A 402 26.30 -30.60 17.83
C GLN A 402 24.82 -30.20 17.82
N ILE A 403 24.26 -29.87 18.99
CA ILE A 403 22.90 -29.36 19.11
C ILE A 403 22.91 -27.89 18.65
N ARG A 404 22.13 -27.57 17.61
CA ARG A 404 22.00 -26.20 17.11
C ARG A 404 20.95 -25.44 17.92
N ASN A 405 21.33 -24.28 18.46
CA ASN A 405 20.45 -23.42 19.25
C ASN A 405 19.73 -22.33 18.41
N GLU A 406 20.16 -22.10 17.17
CA GLU A 406 19.60 -21.07 16.28
C GLU A 406 18.64 -21.64 15.22
N TRP A 407 17.58 -20.90 14.92
CA TRP A 407 16.61 -21.22 13.88
C TRP A 407 17.10 -20.65 12.54
N GLY A 408 17.89 -21.44 11.82
CA GLY A 408 18.42 -21.06 10.51
C GLY A 408 19.80 -21.65 10.22
N CYS A 409 20.20 -21.58 8.96
CA CYS A 409 21.54 -21.97 8.53
C CYS A 409 22.38 -20.72 8.30
N GLU A 410 23.69 -20.76 8.56
CA GLU A 410 24.60 -19.68 8.19
C GLU A 410 24.60 -19.50 6.67
N GLU A 411 23.74 -18.63 6.16
CA GLU A 411 23.86 -18.13 4.80
C GLU A 411 24.98 -17.08 4.77
N SER A 412 25.97 -17.31 3.91
CA SER A 412 26.93 -16.28 3.56
C SER A 412 26.20 -15.09 2.93
N VAL A 413 25.94 -14.06 3.73
CA VAL A 413 25.39 -12.78 3.27
C VAL A 413 26.39 -12.18 2.29
N ARG A 414 25.99 -12.15 1.01
CA ARG A 414 26.81 -11.63 -0.07
C ARG A 414 27.00 -10.11 0.13
N LYS A 415 28.19 -9.70 0.55
CA LYS A 415 28.59 -8.28 0.55
C LYS A 415 28.61 -7.74 -0.89
N LYS A 416 27.77 -6.74 -1.15
CA LYS A 416 27.73 -5.95 -2.40
C LYS A 416 29.09 -5.30 -2.68
N ARG A 417 29.56 -5.32 -3.93
CA ARG A 417 30.64 -4.46 -4.44
C ARG A 417 30.07 -3.44 -5.42
N SER A 418 30.46 -2.17 -5.27
CA SER A 418 30.01 -1.01 -6.05
C SER A 418 30.80 -0.81 -7.36
N THR A 419 30.22 -0.10 -8.35
CA THR A 419 30.83 0.23 -9.66
C THR A 419 30.88 1.74 -9.95
N ALA A 420 31.57 2.13 -11.04
CA ALA A 420 32.29 3.40 -11.29
C ALA A 420 31.51 4.75 -11.33
N ASN A 421 30.22 4.81 -11.72
CA ASN A 421 29.46 6.08 -11.64
C ASN A 421 28.82 6.30 -10.25
N VAL A 422 28.52 5.20 -9.58
CA VAL A 422 28.35 5.19 -8.12
C VAL A 422 29.71 5.42 -7.48
N ALA A 423 30.84 5.03 -8.06
CA ALA A 423 32.14 5.43 -7.55
C ALA A 423 32.35 6.95 -7.64
N ARG A 424 31.94 7.68 -8.69
CA ARG A 424 32.08 9.16 -8.70
C ARG A 424 31.15 9.88 -7.72
N LYS A 425 29.87 9.45 -7.65
CA LYS A 425 28.91 9.98 -6.67
C LYS A 425 29.28 9.58 -5.24
N ASN A 426 29.63 8.31 -5.03
CA ASN A 426 30.12 7.81 -3.74
C ASN A 426 31.50 8.31 -3.42
N GLU A 427 32.39 8.63 -4.35
CA GLU A 427 33.71 9.22 -4.07
C GLU A 427 33.48 10.63 -3.53
N LYS A 428 32.61 11.41 -4.20
CA LYS A 428 32.20 12.72 -3.68
C LYS A 428 31.44 12.60 -2.36
N ALA A 429 30.58 11.60 -2.19
CA ALA A 429 29.84 11.40 -0.94
C ALA A 429 30.73 10.79 0.18
N GLN A 430 31.75 10.00 -0.16
CA GLN A 430 32.73 9.36 0.75
C GLN A 430 33.79 10.37 1.24
N GLN A 431 33.93 11.53 0.58
CA GLN A 431 34.70 12.65 1.15
C GLN A 431 34.13 13.10 2.49
N PHE A 432 32.84 12.86 2.73
CA PHE A 432 32.19 13.14 3.99
C PHE A 432 32.14 11.87 4.84
N GLN A 433 32.90 11.85 5.94
CA GLN A 433 32.93 10.72 6.88
C GLN A 433 31.62 10.61 7.69
N ASP A 434 30.95 11.74 7.94
CA ASP A 434 29.65 11.77 8.61
C ASP A 434 28.55 11.23 7.67
N ALA A 435 27.81 10.22 8.16
CA ALA A 435 26.70 9.60 7.46
C ALA A 435 25.60 10.61 7.10
N ASN A 436 25.38 11.65 7.92
CA ASN A 436 24.38 12.68 7.66
C ASN A 436 24.81 13.61 6.51
N LEU A 437 26.06 14.08 6.51
CA LEU A 437 26.60 14.93 5.44
C LEU A 437 26.71 14.16 4.11
N ARG A 438 27.06 12.87 4.18
CA ARG A 438 27.05 11.98 3.01
C ARG A 438 25.66 11.89 2.38
N LYS A 439 24.62 11.74 3.21
CA LYS A 439 23.23 11.75 2.75
C LYS A 439 22.82 13.10 2.14
N CYS A 440 23.23 14.22 2.74
CA CYS A 440 23.01 15.56 2.18
C CYS A 440 23.65 15.73 0.80
N CYS A 441 24.87 15.20 0.63
CA CYS A 441 25.57 15.18 -0.65
C CYS A 441 24.79 14.35 -1.69
N GLU A 442 24.37 13.14 -1.32
CA GLU A 442 23.57 12.24 -2.17
C GLU A 442 22.24 12.88 -2.59
N ASP A 443 21.56 13.56 -1.68
CA ASP A 443 20.32 14.28 -1.94
C ASP A 443 20.53 15.51 -2.86
N GLY A 444 21.67 16.20 -2.73
CA GLY A 444 22.09 17.27 -3.65
C GLY A 444 22.28 16.78 -5.08
N MET A 445 22.72 15.52 -5.24
CA MET A 445 22.99 14.87 -6.52
C MET A 445 21.77 14.23 -7.20
N LYS A 446 20.56 14.42 -6.64
CA LYS A 446 19.28 13.99 -7.22
C LYS A 446 18.75 15.03 -8.20
N GLU A 447 18.09 14.57 -9.27
CA GLU A 447 17.43 15.43 -10.26
C GLU A 447 16.18 16.11 -9.68
N ASN A 448 15.86 17.31 -10.18
CA ASN A 448 14.72 18.10 -9.72
C ASN A 448 13.76 18.38 -10.89
N ASN A 449 12.52 17.90 -10.77
CA ASN A 449 11.46 18.07 -11.77
C ASN A 449 11.06 19.55 -11.98
N MET A 450 11.17 20.39 -10.94
CA MET A 450 10.88 21.84 -10.98
C MET A 450 12.02 22.66 -11.60
N LYS A 451 13.16 22.02 -11.93
CA LYS A 451 14.35 22.64 -12.53
C LYS A 451 14.92 23.84 -11.75
N TYR A 452 14.73 23.87 -10.42
CA TYR A 452 15.35 24.90 -9.59
C TYR A 452 16.88 24.78 -9.59
N SER A 453 17.55 25.94 -9.52
CA SER A 453 19.00 25.99 -9.37
C SER A 453 19.45 25.31 -8.08
N CYS A 454 20.67 24.77 -8.07
CA CYS A 454 21.25 24.16 -6.88
C CYS A 454 21.23 25.11 -5.67
N GLN A 455 21.38 26.41 -5.92
CA GLN A 455 21.34 27.46 -4.88
C GLN A 455 19.96 27.59 -4.25
N LYS A 456 18.91 27.71 -5.06
CA LYS A 456 17.53 27.74 -4.57
C LYS A 456 17.14 26.44 -3.86
N ARG A 457 17.64 25.29 -4.32
CA ARG A 457 17.42 24.00 -3.65
C ARG A 457 18.10 23.93 -2.27
N SER A 458 19.28 24.53 -2.12
CA SER A 458 20.02 24.52 -0.85
C SER A 458 19.32 25.32 0.25
N GLU A 459 18.51 26.33 -0.10
CA GLU A 459 17.73 27.13 0.85
C GLU A 459 16.62 26.31 1.55
N TYR A 460 16.12 25.24 0.91
CA TYR A 460 15.08 24.37 1.48
C TYR A 460 15.63 23.26 2.38
N VAL A 461 16.95 23.16 2.56
CA VAL A 461 17.58 22.16 3.42
C VAL A 461 17.40 22.57 4.89
N LEU A 462 16.52 21.85 5.61
CA LEU A 462 16.17 22.15 7.01
C LEU A 462 17.35 22.01 7.99
N GLN A 463 18.32 21.15 7.66
CA GLN A 463 19.57 21.01 8.43
C GLN A 463 20.51 22.17 8.05
N GLN A 464 20.27 23.35 8.62
CA GLN A 464 21.08 24.53 8.34
C GLN A 464 22.50 24.36 8.87
N GLY A 465 23.49 24.87 8.12
CA GLY A 465 24.91 24.74 8.42
C GLY A 465 25.68 23.92 7.37
N GLU A 466 26.40 22.89 7.81
CA GLU A 466 27.29 22.10 6.94
C GLU A 466 26.53 21.26 5.89
N CYS A 467 25.37 20.69 6.23
CA CYS A 467 24.57 19.88 5.31
C CYS A 467 24.12 20.68 4.07
N ALA A 468 23.64 21.92 4.24
CA ALA A 468 23.22 22.77 3.13
C ALA A 468 24.41 23.14 2.20
N LYS A 469 25.60 23.36 2.78
CA LYS A 469 26.83 23.63 2.01
C LYS A 469 27.27 22.40 1.21
N VAL A 470 27.27 21.24 1.85
CA VAL A 470 27.61 19.94 1.23
C VAL A 470 26.60 19.57 0.15
N PHE A 471 25.31 19.79 0.40
CA PHE A 471 24.25 19.62 -0.57
C PHE A 471 24.48 20.51 -1.81
N LEU A 472 24.77 21.80 -1.61
CA LEU A 472 25.04 22.75 -2.68
C LEU A 472 26.27 22.34 -3.48
N GLU A 473 27.35 21.95 -2.79
CA GLU A 473 28.60 21.50 -3.41
C GLU A 473 28.38 20.26 -4.28
N CYS A 474 27.70 19.24 -3.75
CA CYS A 474 27.45 18.01 -4.49
C CYS A 474 26.42 18.20 -5.62
N CYS A 475 25.45 19.09 -5.44
CA CYS A 475 24.52 19.49 -6.50
C CYS A 475 25.27 20.16 -7.66
N LYS A 476 26.13 21.15 -7.38
CA LYS A 476 26.96 21.81 -8.40
C LYS A 476 27.95 20.83 -9.05
N PHE A 477 28.54 19.92 -8.29
CA PHE A 477 29.46 18.91 -8.80
C PHE A 477 28.83 18.01 -9.87
N ILE A 478 27.54 17.69 -9.74
CA ILE A 478 26.82 16.87 -10.72
C ILE A 478 26.19 17.71 -11.83
N PHE A 479 25.58 18.84 -11.50
CA PHE A 479 24.74 19.61 -12.42
C PHE A 479 25.43 20.83 -13.06
N GLU A 480 26.63 21.22 -12.60
CA GLU A 480 27.43 22.35 -13.13
C GLU A 480 28.86 21.99 -13.64
N PRO A 481 29.09 20.90 -14.41
CA PRO A 481 30.26 20.88 -15.30
C PRO A 481 29.92 21.07 -16.79
N GLN A 482 30.34 22.23 -17.32
CA GLN A 482 30.64 22.58 -18.72
C GLN A 482 29.50 22.95 -19.69
N ILE A 483 29.18 24.26 -19.68
CA ILE A 483 28.82 25.04 -20.86
C ILE A 483 29.99 25.01 -21.86
N ARG A 484 29.86 24.26 -22.97
CA ARG A 484 30.26 24.59 -24.38
C ARG A 484 30.46 23.33 -25.24
N ARG A 485 29.47 23.00 -26.07
CA ARG A 485 29.60 22.85 -27.54
C ARG A 485 28.24 22.46 -28.17
N GLY A 486 27.79 23.30 -29.09
CA GLY A 486 26.88 22.94 -30.20
C GLY A 486 25.43 22.64 -29.86
N LYS A 487 24.59 23.68 -29.73
CA LYS A 487 23.15 23.52 -30.02
C LYS A 487 22.97 23.38 -31.54
N PRO A 488 22.27 22.37 -32.07
CA PRO A 488 21.55 22.54 -33.31
C PRO A 488 20.27 23.35 -33.03
N LYS A 489 19.95 24.23 -33.98
CA LYS A 489 18.78 25.09 -33.99
C LYS A 489 17.50 24.23 -34.04
N ARG A 490 16.48 24.70 -33.32
CA ARG A 490 15.07 24.27 -33.49
C ARG A 490 14.64 24.55 -34.93
N PRO A 491 13.92 23.64 -35.61
CA PRO A 491 12.97 24.04 -36.63
C PRO A 491 11.73 24.61 -35.94
N THR A 492 11.36 25.79 -36.37
CA THR A 492 10.11 26.49 -36.06
C THR A 492 8.92 25.77 -36.71
N SER A 493 7.84 25.65 -35.93
CA SER A 493 6.43 25.66 -36.35
C SER A 493 6.04 24.83 -37.58
N GLY A 494 5.77 23.54 -37.36
CA GLY A 494 4.68 22.85 -38.06
C GLY A 494 3.46 22.89 -37.15
N ARG A 495 2.39 23.57 -37.58
CA ARG A 495 1.06 23.40 -36.98
C ARG A 495 0.68 21.92 -37.12
N PRO A 496 0.21 21.23 -36.07
CA PRO A 496 -0.52 19.99 -36.30
C PRO A 496 -1.82 20.38 -37.01
N ASP A 497 -2.03 19.83 -38.21
CA ASP A 497 -3.33 19.86 -38.84
C ASP A 497 -4.33 19.23 -37.88
N ILE A 498 -5.30 20.05 -37.48
CA ILE A 498 -6.49 19.63 -36.77
C ILE A 498 -7.19 18.66 -37.72
N PHE A 499 -7.17 17.38 -37.38
CA PHE A 499 -8.04 16.37 -37.96
C PHE A 499 -9.48 16.89 -37.87
N ARG A 500 -10.08 17.22 -39.01
CA ARG A 500 -11.53 17.37 -39.13
C ARG A 500 -12.13 15.97 -39.06
N PRO A 501 -12.95 15.61 -38.07
CA PRO A 501 -13.78 14.42 -38.18
C PRO A 501 -14.90 14.74 -39.18
N GLY A 502 -14.84 14.13 -40.36
CA GLY A 502 -15.86 14.32 -41.38
C GLY A 502 -15.84 13.20 -42.40
N SER A 503 -16.58 12.12 -42.13
CA SER A 503 -17.19 11.25 -43.16
C SER A 503 -18.09 10.13 -42.63
N ASN A 504 -18.15 9.85 -41.31
CA ASN A 504 -18.88 8.67 -40.80
C ASN A 504 -20.29 8.97 -40.23
N ILE A 505 -20.67 10.25 -40.20
CA ILE A 505 -22.01 10.70 -39.82
C ILE A 505 -22.82 10.82 -41.11
N ILE A 506 -23.97 10.14 -41.17
CA ILE A 506 -24.88 10.25 -42.32
C ILE A 506 -25.61 11.60 -42.20
N ASP A 507 -25.43 12.51 -43.16
CA ASP A 507 -26.10 13.82 -43.18
C ASP A 507 -27.61 13.68 -43.04
N SER A 508 -28.18 14.38 -42.05
CA SER A 508 -29.61 14.33 -41.69
C SER A 508 -30.55 14.75 -42.83
N GLU A 509 -30.08 15.57 -43.78
CA GLU A 509 -30.86 15.97 -44.97
C GLU A 509 -31.08 14.83 -45.98
N LYS A 510 -30.26 13.78 -45.96
CA LYS A 510 -30.47 12.54 -46.75
C LYS A 510 -31.23 11.45 -45.97
N ALA A 511 -31.49 11.66 -44.68
CA ALA A 511 -32.14 10.69 -43.79
C ALA A 511 -33.66 10.87 -43.65
N GLY A 512 -34.25 11.89 -44.28
CA GLY A 512 -35.70 12.17 -44.26
C GLY A 512 -36.60 11.12 -44.94
N SER A 513 -36.05 9.97 -45.35
CA SER A 513 -36.76 8.86 -45.99
C SER A 513 -36.31 7.48 -45.49
N LEU A 514 -35.77 7.37 -44.26
CA LEU A 514 -35.42 6.08 -43.64
C LEU A 514 -36.58 5.55 -42.78
N ASN A 515 -37.16 4.40 -43.18
CA ASN A 515 -38.11 3.64 -42.37
C ASN A 515 -37.49 3.28 -41.02
N THR A 516 -38.11 3.74 -39.93
CA THR A 516 -37.68 3.46 -38.55
C THR A 516 -38.12 2.07 -38.05
N ASP A 517 -38.99 1.38 -38.81
CA ASP A 517 -39.46 0.00 -38.53
C ASP A 517 -38.33 -1.03 -38.46
N ASN A 518 -37.16 -0.70 -39.00
CA ASN A 518 -36.00 -1.59 -39.06
C ASN A 518 -35.07 -1.48 -37.84
N TYR A 519 -35.42 -0.69 -36.81
CA TYR A 519 -34.66 -0.56 -35.56
C TYR A 519 -35.51 -1.00 -34.36
N GLU A 520 -34.87 -1.57 -33.34
CA GLU A 520 -35.57 -1.90 -32.10
C GLU A 520 -35.96 -0.62 -31.33
N PRO A 521 -37.22 -0.50 -30.88
CA PRO A 521 -37.67 0.64 -30.08
C PRO A 521 -36.84 0.80 -28.80
N MET A 522 -36.33 2.00 -28.55
CA MET A 522 -35.46 2.27 -27.38
C MET A 522 -36.14 2.11 -26.01
N GLU A 523 -37.47 2.02 -25.98
CA GLU A 523 -38.28 1.73 -24.79
C GLU A 523 -38.19 0.26 -24.36
N ASN A 524 -37.81 -0.65 -25.27
CA ASN A 524 -37.85 -2.10 -25.04
C ASN A 524 -36.62 -2.65 -24.32
N PHE A 525 -35.53 -1.87 -24.21
CA PHE A 525 -34.29 -2.35 -23.58
C PHE A 525 -33.79 -1.41 -22.49
N ARG A 526 -33.31 -2.03 -21.40
CA ARG A 526 -32.83 -1.36 -20.20
C ARG A 526 -31.34 -1.00 -20.33
N SER A 527 -30.99 0.21 -19.92
CA SER A 527 -29.61 0.67 -19.86
C SER A 527 -28.86 0.11 -18.65
N ARG A 528 -27.58 -0.22 -18.84
CA ARG A 528 -26.69 -0.76 -17.81
C ARG A 528 -26.28 0.33 -16.82
N SER A 529 -26.25 0.00 -15.53
CA SER A 529 -26.03 0.93 -14.41
C SER A 529 -25.15 0.38 -13.29
N ILE A 530 -24.96 -0.95 -13.20
CA ILE A 530 -24.20 -1.60 -12.11
C ILE A 530 -22.79 -1.96 -12.57
N PHE A 531 -21.78 -1.27 -12.02
CA PHE A 531 -20.35 -1.50 -12.30
C PHE A 531 -19.61 -1.76 -10.98
N TYR A 532 -19.17 -3.00 -10.73
CA TYR A 532 -18.40 -3.39 -9.54
C TYR A 532 -16.92 -3.61 -9.89
N GLU A 533 -16.02 -3.44 -8.91
CA GLU A 533 -14.58 -3.73 -9.04
C GLU A 533 -14.23 -5.15 -8.56
N SER A 534 -14.92 -5.59 -7.52
CA SER A 534 -14.84 -6.94 -6.97
C SER A 534 -16.19 -7.34 -6.40
N TRP A 535 -16.49 -8.64 -6.45
CA TRP A 535 -17.72 -9.20 -5.91
C TRP A 535 -17.53 -10.69 -5.58
N LEU A 536 -18.59 -11.37 -5.17
CA LEU A 536 -18.57 -12.79 -4.78
C LEU A 536 -17.65 -13.10 -3.57
N TRP A 537 -17.46 -12.16 -2.65
CA TRP A 537 -16.75 -12.39 -1.37
C TRP A 537 -17.57 -13.29 -0.45
N LYS A 538 -17.43 -14.62 -0.61
CA LYS A 538 -18.24 -15.63 0.08
C LYS A 538 -17.38 -16.76 0.60
N LEU A 539 -17.81 -17.35 1.72
CA LEU A 539 -17.25 -18.58 2.29
C LEU A 539 -18.28 -19.70 2.15
N GLU A 540 -17.92 -20.75 1.43
CA GLU A 540 -18.81 -21.88 1.12
C GLU A 540 -18.24 -23.19 1.66
N ARG A 541 -19.06 -24.01 2.31
CA ARG A 541 -18.66 -25.35 2.75
C ARG A 541 -19.07 -26.40 1.73
N LEU A 542 -18.12 -27.25 1.33
CA LEU A 542 -18.37 -28.38 0.42
C LEU A 542 -19.12 -29.52 1.13
N PRO A 543 -19.95 -30.30 0.40
CA PRO A 543 -20.60 -31.48 0.94
C PRO A 543 -19.61 -32.46 1.57
N THR A 544 -20.06 -33.20 2.59
CA THR A 544 -19.23 -34.23 3.26
C THR A 544 -19.19 -35.54 2.49
N ARG A 545 -20.14 -35.79 1.59
CA ARG A 545 -20.16 -36.97 0.73
C ARG A 545 -19.34 -36.70 -0.54
N ALA A 546 -18.45 -37.63 -0.85
CA ALA A 546 -17.69 -37.62 -2.09
C ALA A 546 -18.49 -38.23 -3.25
N ASP A 547 -18.28 -37.70 -4.44
CA ASP A 547 -18.71 -38.27 -5.71
C ASP A 547 -17.86 -39.52 -6.04
N SER A 548 -18.18 -40.23 -7.13
CA SER A 548 -17.46 -41.44 -7.58
C SER A 548 -15.97 -41.24 -7.84
N SER A 549 -15.53 -39.99 -8.03
CA SER A 549 -14.14 -39.57 -8.21
C SER A 549 -13.40 -39.26 -6.91
N GLY A 550 -14.07 -39.34 -5.75
CA GLY A 550 -13.48 -39.06 -4.44
C GLY A 550 -13.44 -37.57 -4.06
N TYR A 551 -14.08 -36.69 -4.83
CA TYR A 551 -14.19 -35.24 -4.57
C TYR A 551 -15.65 -34.84 -4.29
N ALA A 552 -15.87 -33.72 -3.61
CA ALA A 552 -17.20 -33.15 -3.43
C ALA A 552 -17.34 -31.90 -4.31
N SER A 553 -18.49 -31.79 -4.99
CA SER A 553 -18.80 -30.63 -5.82
C SER A 553 -20.01 -29.85 -5.31
N LYS A 554 -19.97 -28.51 -5.44
CA LYS A 554 -21.07 -27.61 -5.08
C LYS A 554 -21.28 -26.58 -6.18
N THR A 555 -22.54 -26.39 -6.57
CA THR A 555 -22.95 -25.38 -7.56
C THR A 555 -23.38 -24.10 -6.87
N ILE A 556 -22.89 -22.96 -7.37
CA ILE A 556 -23.15 -21.63 -6.83
C ILE A 556 -23.76 -20.79 -7.94
N ASN A 557 -24.93 -20.24 -7.67
CA ASN A 557 -25.59 -19.31 -8.57
C ASN A 557 -25.03 -17.91 -8.37
N ALA A 558 -24.53 -17.31 -9.45
CA ALA A 558 -23.95 -15.98 -9.45
C ALA A 558 -24.58 -15.15 -10.57
N ASN A 559 -25.05 -13.94 -10.24
CA ASN A 559 -25.52 -12.98 -11.24
C ASN A 559 -24.33 -12.11 -11.63
N LEU A 560 -23.95 -12.12 -12.91
CA LEU A 560 -22.86 -11.31 -13.39
C LEU A 560 -23.24 -9.82 -13.30
N PRO A 561 -22.30 -8.94 -12.89
CA PRO A 561 -22.51 -7.50 -12.96
C PRO A 561 -22.76 -7.03 -14.41
N GLU A 562 -23.26 -5.81 -14.56
CA GLU A 562 -23.58 -5.23 -15.88
C GLU A 562 -22.34 -4.63 -16.58
N SER A 563 -21.13 -4.92 -16.09
CA SER A 563 -19.87 -4.51 -16.70
C SER A 563 -19.42 -5.45 -17.82
N ILE A 564 -18.86 -4.88 -18.88
CA ILE A 564 -18.28 -5.62 -20.03
C ILE A 564 -16.77 -5.69 -19.77
N THR A 565 -16.34 -6.76 -19.11
CA THR A 565 -14.97 -6.96 -18.64
C THR A 565 -14.64 -8.45 -18.58
N THR A 566 -13.38 -8.77 -18.29
CA THR A 566 -12.98 -10.14 -17.92
C THR A 566 -12.96 -10.27 -16.41
N TRP A 567 -13.78 -11.17 -15.88
CA TRP A 567 -13.78 -11.52 -14.46
C TRP A 567 -12.79 -12.66 -14.21
N GLU A 568 -11.88 -12.46 -13.26
CA GLU A 568 -11.04 -13.52 -12.74
C GLU A 568 -11.60 -14.05 -11.42
N PHE A 569 -12.09 -15.28 -11.43
CA PHE A 569 -12.57 -15.95 -10.24
C PHE A 569 -11.43 -16.70 -9.55
N THR A 570 -11.31 -16.49 -8.25
CA THR A 570 -10.30 -17.13 -7.39
C THR A 570 -10.98 -17.88 -6.26
N ALA A 571 -10.44 -19.05 -5.94
CA ALA A 571 -10.92 -19.89 -4.85
C ALA A 571 -9.76 -20.39 -3.99
N ILE A 572 -9.94 -20.33 -2.67
CA ILE A 572 -8.97 -20.83 -1.68
C ILE A 572 -9.72 -21.75 -0.73
N SER A 573 -9.27 -22.99 -0.63
CA SER A 573 -9.85 -23.97 0.31
C SER A 573 -8.98 -24.17 1.54
N LEU A 574 -9.63 -24.41 2.66
CA LEU A 574 -9.04 -24.85 3.91
C LEU A 574 -9.73 -26.14 4.35
N SER A 575 -8.92 -27.17 4.56
CA SER A 575 -9.35 -28.48 5.06
C SER A 575 -8.52 -28.87 6.29
N PRO A 576 -9.12 -29.49 7.31
CA PRO A 576 -8.38 -30.01 8.46
C PRO A 576 -7.32 -31.05 8.08
N ASN A 577 -7.56 -31.84 7.03
CA ASN A 577 -6.71 -32.97 6.66
C ASN A 577 -5.66 -32.59 5.61
N SER A 578 -6.03 -31.79 4.61
CA SER A 578 -5.16 -31.43 3.49
C SER A 578 -4.58 -30.02 3.55
N GLY A 579 -4.97 -29.23 4.55
CA GLY A 579 -4.47 -27.86 4.76
C GLY A 579 -5.05 -26.86 3.77
N ILE A 580 -4.20 -25.92 3.31
CA ILE A 580 -4.60 -24.84 2.39
C ILE A 580 -4.29 -25.23 0.94
N CYS A 581 -5.28 -25.05 0.06
CA CYS A 581 -5.10 -25.15 -1.38
C CYS A 581 -5.62 -23.90 -2.09
N VAL A 582 -4.76 -23.29 -2.89
CA VAL A 582 -5.08 -22.17 -3.78
C VAL A 582 -5.38 -22.71 -5.17
N ALA A 583 -6.62 -22.55 -5.64
CA ALA A 583 -7.01 -22.96 -6.99
C ALA A 583 -6.32 -22.10 -8.05
N LYS A 584 -6.19 -22.68 -9.25
CA LYS A 584 -5.87 -21.87 -10.44
C LYS A 584 -7.04 -20.91 -10.70
N PRO A 585 -6.76 -19.65 -11.04
CA PRO A 585 -7.81 -18.71 -11.42
C PRO A 585 -8.59 -19.19 -12.63
N PHE A 586 -9.88 -18.88 -12.62
CA PHE A 586 -10.80 -19.12 -13.73
C PHE A 586 -11.19 -17.77 -14.34
N GLU A 587 -10.79 -17.53 -15.59
CA GLU A 587 -11.14 -16.30 -16.32
C GLU A 587 -12.46 -16.49 -17.08
N MET A 588 -13.33 -15.49 -17.01
CA MET A 588 -14.60 -15.44 -17.74
C MET A 588 -14.73 -14.10 -18.44
N LEU A 589 -14.82 -14.14 -19.76
CA LEU A 589 -15.03 -12.96 -20.60
C LEU A 589 -16.53 -12.64 -20.65
N VAL A 590 -16.93 -11.45 -20.18
CA VAL A 590 -18.30 -10.94 -20.31
C VAL A 590 -18.34 -9.96 -21.46
N LYS A 591 -19.10 -10.28 -22.51
CA LYS A 591 -19.05 -9.57 -23.79
C LYS A 591 -20.44 -9.41 -24.40
N LYS A 592 -20.65 -8.29 -25.11
CA LYS A 592 -21.75 -8.09 -26.05
C LYS A 592 -21.16 -7.88 -27.45
N SER A 593 -21.86 -8.31 -28.50
CA SER A 593 -21.42 -8.12 -29.90
C SER A 593 -21.39 -6.64 -30.31
N PHE A 594 -22.23 -5.82 -29.68
CA PHE A 594 -22.29 -4.38 -29.85
C PHE A 594 -22.59 -3.74 -28.48
N PHE A 595 -21.82 -2.73 -28.10
CA PHE A 595 -22.03 -2.01 -26.85
C PHE A 595 -21.42 -0.61 -26.87
N ILE A 596 -21.87 0.20 -25.91
CA ILE A 596 -21.42 1.56 -25.68
C ILE A 596 -20.52 1.58 -24.43
N ASP A 597 -19.43 2.33 -24.52
CA ASP A 597 -18.62 2.72 -23.37
C ASP A 597 -18.64 4.23 -23.20
N LEU A 598 -19.23 4.68 -22.09
CA LEU A 598 -19.39 6.10 -21.78
C LEU A 598 -18.24 6.59 -20.90
N ARG A 599 -17.49 7.59 -21.39
CA ARG A 599 -16.37 8.21 -20.67
C ARG A 599 -16.78 9.51 -20.02
N LEU A 600 -16.72 9.52 -18.69
CA LEU A 600 -17.00 10.68 -17.85
C LEU A 600 -15.76 11.06 -17.03
N PRO A 601 -15.51 12.36 -16.82
CA PRO A 601 -14.55 12.81 -15.82
C PRO A 601 -15.05 12.51 -14.39
N TYR A 602 -14.16 12.57 -13.40
CA TYR A 602 -14.52 12.36 -12.00
C TYR A 602 -15.56 13.38 -11.49
N SER A 603 -15.43 14.65 -11.86
CA SER A 603 -16.39 15.72 -11.55
C SER A 603 -16.28 16.87 -12.55
N VAL A 604 -17.36 17.65 -12.69
CA VAL A 604 -17.46 18.83 -13.58
C VAL A 604 -18.06 20.01 -12.82
N VAL A 605 -17.63 21.23 -13.13
CA VAL A 605 -18.21 22.44 -12.51
C VAL A 605 -19.51 22.82 -13.23
N ARG A 606 -20.53 23.29 -12.50
CA ARG A 606 -21.77 23.81 -13.11
C ARG A 606 -21.45 24.88 -14.16
N ASN A 607 -22.16 24.87 -15.29
CA ASN A 607 -21.97 25.75 -16.45
C ASN A 607 -20.65 25.57 -17.22
N GLU A 608 -19.79 24.61 -16.82
CA GLU A 608 -18.60 24.26 -17.58
C GLU A 608 -19.01 23.42 -18.79
N GLN A 609 -18.60 23.86 -19.98
CA GLN A 609 -18.80 23.08 -21.20
C GLN A 609 -17.77 21.96 -21.26
N VAL A 610 -18.24 20.72 -21.22
CA VAL A 610 -17.40 19.52 -21.28
C VAL A 610 -17.79 18.64 -22.45
N GLU A 611 -16.78 18.05 -23.08
CA GLU A 611 -16.95 17.00 -24.09
C GLU A 611 -16.87 15.65 -23.41
N ILE A 612 -17.99 14.94 -23.35
CA ILE A 612 -18.02 13.53 -22.96
C ILE A 612 -17.95 12.65 -24.22
N ARG A 613 -17.33 11.48 -24.12
CA ARG A 613 -17.14 10.59 -25.26
C ARG A 613 -17.91 9.30 -25.06
N ALA A 614 -18.78 8.97 -26.01
CA ALA A 614 -19.38 7.66 -26.12
C ALA A 614 -18.62 6.86 -27.19
N ILE A 615 -18.04 5.74 -26.79
CA ILE A 615 -17.27 4.87 -27.68
C ILE A 615 -18.14 3.67 -28.01
N LEU A 616 -18.47 3.50 -29.29
CA LEU A 616 -19.24 2.38 -29.79
C LEU A 616 -18.29 1.31 -30.28
N TYR A 617 -18.40 0.13 -29.70
CA TYR A 617 -17.61 -1.03 -30.10
C TYR A 617 -18.49 -2.01 -30.86
N SER A 618 -18.09 -2.33 -32.08
CA SER A 618 -18.64 -3.45 -32.84
C SER A 618 -17.65 -4.60 -32.85
N TYR A 619 -18.18 -5.81 -32.61
CA TYR A 619 -17.51 -7.10 -32.82
C TYR A 619 -18.13 -7.88 -33.98
N ILE A 620 -18.91 -7.21 -34.81
CA ILE A 620 -19.59 -7.80 -35.96
C ILE A 620 -18.65 -7.64 -37.16
N ASP A 621 -18.33 -8.74 -37.84
CA ASP A 621 -17.42 -8.75 -39.00
C ASP A 621 -18.02 -8.15 -40.29
N LYS A 622 -19.10 -7.38 -40.15
CA LYS A 622 -19.78 -6.66 -41.23
C LYS A 622 -19.94 -5.21 -40.81
N GLU A 623 -20.02 -4.34 -41.81
CA GLU A 623 -20.37 -2.95 -41.60
C GLU A 623 -21.80 -2.88 -41.04
N ILE A 624 -22.00 -2.07 -40.00
CA ILE A 624 -23.29 -1.88 -39.34
C ILE A 624 -23.70 -0.42 -39.37
N GLU A 625 -25.00 -0.18 -39.60
CA GLU A 625 -25.63 1.12 -39.42
C GLU A 625 -26.30 1.12 -38.04
N ALA A 626 -25.93 2.05 -37.18
CA ALA A 626 -26.52 2.18 -35.84
C ALA A 626 -27.15 3.57 -35.66
N VAL A 627 -28.23 3.61 -34.89
CA VAL A 627 -28.84 4.84 -34.38
C VAL A 627 -28.41 5.03 -32.94
N VAL A 628 -27.91 6.21 -32.60
CA VAL A 628 -27.45 6.57 -31.25
C VAL A 628 -28.23 7.77 -30.75
N ASP A 629 -28.88 7.63 -29.60
CA ASP A 629 -29.63 8.69 -28.95
C ASP A 629 -28.92 9.10 -27.66
N LEU A 630 -28.58 10.39 -27.57
CA LEU A 630 -28.36 11.04 -26.28
C LEU A 630 -29.73 11.40 -25.71
N ILE A 631 -30.08 10.80 -24.58
CA ILE A 631 -31.39 11.00 -23.96
C ILE A 631 -31.44 12.39 -23.32
N TYR A 632 -32.55 13.10 -23.52
CA TYR A 632 -32.76 14.40 -22.92
C TYR A 632 -32.75 14.31 -21.39
N ASN A 633 -31.99 15.20 -20.75
CA ASN A 633 -32.02 15.39 -19.31
C ASN A 633 -32.16 16.88 -19.02
N GLU A 634 -33.23 17.27 -18.33
CA GLU A 634 -33.55 18.67 -18.01
C GLU A 634 -32.48 19.38 -17.17
N LYS A 635 -31.64 18.60 -16.48
CA LYS A 635 -30.57 19.09 -15.61
C LYS A 635 -29.31 19.50 -16.38
N MET A 636 -29.26 19.29 -17.69
CA MET A 636 -28.11 19.65 -18.54
C MET A 636 -28.56 20.23 -19.88
N CYS A 637 -27.79 21.19 -20.40
CA CYS A 637 -27.87 21.58 -21.80
C CYS A 637 -27.04 20.59 -22.64
N SER A 638 -27.66 20.04 -23.67
CA SER A 638 -27.01 19.21 -24.68
C SER A 638 -27.71 19.45 -26.02
N ALA A 639 -27.29 18.75 -27.07
CA ALA A 639 -28.02 18.78 -28.34
C ALA A 639 -29.42 18.12 -28.26
N ALA A 640 -29.72 17.38 -27.19
CA ALA A 640 -31.03 16.77 -26.97
C ALA A 640 -32.02 17.79 -26.39
N THR A 641 -33.27 17.75 -26.84
CA THR A 641 -34.32 18.71 -26.44
C THR A 641 -35.53 18.00 -25.84
N ARG A 642 -36.47 18.75 -25.26
CA ARG A 642 -37.75 18.20 -24.75
C ARG A 642 -38.62 17.60 -25.85
N GLU A 643 -38.49 18.11 -27.08
CA GLU A 643 -39.27 17.67 -28.25
C GLU A 643 -38.73 16.35 -28.82
N GLY A 644 -37.48 16.00 -28.52
CA GLY A 644 -36.88 14.76 -28.96
C GLY A 644 -35.42 14.60 -28.53
N ASN A 645 -35.02 13.33 -28.36
CA ASN A 645 -33.64 12.95 -28.10
C ASN A 645 -32.72 13.37 -29.26
N PHE A 646 -31.46 13.63 -28.96
CA PHE A 646 -30.49 13.92 -30.01
C PHE A 646 -30.01 12.63 -30.67
N ARG A 647 -30.56 12.38 -31.86
CA ARG A 647 -30.35 11.17 -32.63
C ARG A 647 -29.27 11.37 -33.69
N GLN A 648 -28.33 10.43 -33.76
CA GLN A 648 -27.32 10.36 -34.81
C GLN A 648 -27.36 9.00 -35.51
N PHE A 649 -27.31 9.01 -36.83
CA PHE A 649 -27.14 7.81 -37.66
C PHE A 649 -25.66 7.65 -38.01
N VAL A 650 -25.09 6.55 -37.58
CA VAL A 650 -23.66 6.30 -37.69
C VAL A 650 -23.39 4.99 -38.39
N LYS A 651 -22.32 4.97 -39.19
CA LYS A 651 -21.78 3.74 -39.78
C LYS A 651 -20.54 3.31 -39.02
N ILE A 652 -20.48 2.03 -38.68
CA ILE A 652 -19.34 1.43 -37.97
C ILE A 652 -18.75 0.35 -38.88
N GLU A 653 -17.45 0.47 -39.15
CA GLU A 653 -16.70 -0.49 -39.94
C GLU A 653 -16.73 -1.91 -39.32
N PRO A 654 -16.52 -2.97 -40.12
CA PRO A 654 -16.40 -4.35 -39.63
C PRO A 654 -15.41 -4.46 -38.47
N SER A 655 -15.86 -5.00 -37.33
CA SER A 655 -15.06 -5.08 -36.10
C SER A 655 -14.41 -3.74 -35.68
N GLY A 656 -14.98 -2.62 -36.11
CA GLY A 656 -14.49 -1.26 -35.93
C GLY A 656 -14.95 -0.61 -34.63
N THR A 657 -14.34 0.52 -34.29
CA THR A 657 -14.69 1.34 -33.12
C THR A 657 -15.03 2.74 -33.61
N LEU A 658 -16.13 3.30 -33.13
CA LEU A 658 -16.55 4.66 -33.46
C LEU A 658 -16.63 5.52 -32.19
N ILE A 659 -16.14 6.75 -32.26
CA ILE A 659 -16.15 7.69 -31.14
C ILE A 659 -17.14 8.80 -31.47
N LEU A 660 -18.10 9.01 -30.58
CA LEU A 660 -19.06 10.10 -30.67
C LEU A 660 -18.81 11.11 -29.54
N PRO A 661 -18.38 12.34 -29.88
CA PRO A 661 -18.31 13.41 -28.91
C PRO A 661 -19.70 13.97 -28.65
N PHE A 662 -20.08 14.07 -27.37
CA PHE A 662 -21.26 14.79 -26.94
C PHE A 662 -20.83 15.96 -26.06
N VAL A 663 -21.15 17.16 -26.52
CA VAL A 663 -20.94 18.38 -25.74
C VAL A 663 -22.12 18.56 -24.80
N ILE A 664 -21.83 18.63 -23.50
CA ILE A 664 -22.83 18.85 -22.45
C ILE A 664 -22.40 20.03 -21.57
N VAL A 665 -23.40 20.73 -21.03
CA VAL A 665 -23.23 21.80 -20.05
C VAL A 665 -24.17 21.52 -18.88
N PRO A 666 -23.68 21.11 -17.70
CA PRO A 666 -24.54 20.83 -16.56
C PRO A 666 -25.08 22.13 -15.97
N LEU A 667 -26.39 22.17 -15.68
CA LEU A 667 -27.10 23.37 -15.21
C LEU A 667 -27.34 23.37 -13.70
N VAL A 668 -27.30 22.20 -13.06
CA VAL A 668 -27.56 22.02 -11.63
C VAL A 668 -26.36 21.41 -10.91
N THR A 669 -26.23 21.67 -9.62
CA THR A 669 -25.09 21.21 -8.77
C THR A 669 -25.36 19.87 -8.10
N GLU A 670 -26.10 18.99 -8.76
CA GLU A 670 -26.44 17.66 -8.27
C GLU A 670 -25.76 16.59 -9.13
N ASP A 671 -25.77 15.35 -8.67
CA ASP A 671 -25.33 14.25 -9.50
C ASP A 671 -26.34 14.00 -10.64
N ILE A 672 -25.86 14.08 -11.88
CA ILE A 672 -26.68 13.98 -13.09
C ILE A 672 -26.46 12.61 -13.74
N ASN A 673 -27.54 11.90 -14.04
CA ASN A 673 -27.46 10.67 -14.82
C ASN A 673 -27.36 10.99 -16.31
N ILE A 674 -26.29 10.53 -16.95
CA ILE A 674 -26.09 10.63 -18.38
C ILE A 674 -26.44 9.28 -18.99
N GLU A 675 -27.44 9.29 -19.88
CA GLU A 675 -27.93 8.10 -20.56
C GLU A 675 -27.72 8.21 -22.07
N ILE A 676 -27.11 7.18 -22.64
CA ILE A 676 -26.91 7.03 -24.08
C ILE A 676 -27.42 5.66 -24.48
N LYS A 677 -28.25 5.61 -25.52
CA LYS A 677 -28.79 4.37 -26.09
C LYS A 677 -28.40 4.24 -27.55
N ALA A 678 -28.20 3.01 -28.00
CA ALA A 678 -27.95 2.72 -29.40
C ALA A 678 -28.64 1.43 -29.84
N SER A 679 -29.13 1.43 -31.07
CA SER A 679 -29.70 0.26 -31.75
C SER A 679 -29.07 0.10 -33.13
N VAL A 680 -28.76 -1.13 -33.51
CA VAL A 680 -28.31 -1.47 -34.85
C VAL A 680 -29.52 -1.66 -35.78
N LYS A 681 -29.40 -1.25 -37.05
CA LYS A 681 -30.41 -1.43 -38.10
C LYS A 681 -30.53 -2.89 -38.52
N ASP A 682 -31.73 -3.38 -38.75
CA ASP A 682 -32.06 -4.74 -39.23
C ASP A 682 -31.61 -5.89 -38.30
N TYR A 683 -31.04 -5.58 -37.14
CA TYR A 683 -30.55 -6.54 -36.15
C TYR A 683 -31.06 -6.19 -34.74
N PHE A 684 -31.35 -7.19 -33.92
CA PHE A 684 -31.74 -7.04 -32.51
C PHE A 684 -30.56 -6.67 -31.58
N TYR A 685 -29.51 -6.03 -32.09
CA TYR A 685 -28.37 -5.60 -31.28
C TYR A 685 -28.63 -4.21 -30.71
N THR A 686 -28.84 -4.14 -29.40
CA THR A 686 -29.12 -2.90 -28.67
C THR A 686 -28.24 -2.79 -27.44
N ASP A 687 -27.90 -1.56 -27.07
CA ASP A 687 -27.23 -1.27 -25.79
C ASP A 687 -27.64 0.11 -25.27
N GLY A 688 -27.65 0.24 -23.95
CA GLY A 688 -27.84 1.51 -23.26
C GLY A 688 -26.93 1.57 -22.04
N VAL A 689 -26.41 2.75 -21.73
CA VAL A 689 -25.52 2.95 -20.58
C VAL A 689 -25.97 4.19 -19.82
N ILE A 690 -26.09 4.03 -18.50
CA ILE A 690 -26.30 5.13 -17.56
C ILE A 690 -25.05 5.23 -16.69
N LYS A 691 -24.43 6.42 -16.65
CA LYS A 691 -23.40 6.75 -15.67
C LYS A 691 -23.73 8.06 -14.98
N GLN A 692 -23.40 8.13 -13.70
CA GLN A 692 -23.62 9.31 -12.87
C GLN A 692 -22.45 10.27 -13.01
N LEU A 693 -22.72 11.51 -13.43
CA LEU A 693 -21.78 12.61 -13.49
C LEU A 693 -21.92 13.48 -12.24
N LYS A 694 -20.84 13.63 -11.48
CA LYS A 694 -20.80 14.49 -10.31
C LYS A 694 -20.63 15.95 -10.72
N VAL A 695 -21.62 16.79 -10.45
CA VAL A 695 -21.54 18.23 -10.72
C VAL A 695 -21.32 19.01 -9.44
N VAL A 696 -20.30 19.85 -9.43
CA VAL A 696 -19.95 20.71 -8.30
C VAL A 696 -20.26 22.17 -8.60
N PRO A 697 -20.64 22.98 -7.60
CA PRO A 697 -20.72 24.43 -7.78
C PRO A 697 -19.33 25.02 -8.10
N GLU A 698 -19.33 26.18 -8.74
CA GLU A 698 -18.13 27.00 -8.89
C GLU A 698 -17.70 27.62 -7.56
N GLY A 699 -16.44 28.06 -7.48
CA GLY A 699 -15.88 28.66 -6.27
C GLY A 699 -15.50 27.64 -5.20
N VAL A 700 -15.52 28.07 -3.94
CA VAL A 700 -15.12 27.27 -2.77
C VAL A 700 -16.26 27.28 -1.77
N LYS A 701 -16.57 26.12 -1.18
CA LYS A 701 -17.56 26.04 -0.10
C LYS A 701 -17.04 26.79 1.14
N VAL A 702 -17.67 27.91 1.47
CA VAL A 702 -17.35 28.70 2.67
C VAL A 702 -18.41 28.46 3.74
N LEU A 703 -17.97 28.11 4.95
CA LEU A 703 -18.83 28.02 6.13
C LEU A 703 -18.64 29.31 6.94
N LYS A 704 -19.70 30.11 7.08
CA LYS A 704 -19.68 31.37 7.83
C LYS A 704 -20.67 31.31 8.99
N SER A 705 -20.20 31.59 10.21
CA SER A 705 -21.08 31.78 11.37
C SER A 705 -21.74 33.15 11.26
N ILE A 706 -23.07 33.20 11.33
CA ILE A 706 -23.84 34.46 11.26
C ILE A 706 -23.96 35.07 12.66
N GLN A 707 -24.44 34.29 13.63
CA GLN A 707 -24.59 34.72 15.02
C GLN A 707 -24.68 33.49 15.93
N SER A 708 -24.01 33.52 17.08
CA SER A 708 -24.19 32.58 18.19
C SER A 708 -24.70 33.35 19.40
N VAL A 709 -25.79 32.90 20.02
CA VAL A 709 -26.41 33.59 21.16
C VAL A 709 -26.80 32.61 22.25
N ILE A 710 -26.57 32.99 23.50
CA ILE A 710 -27.00 32.23 24.68
C ILE A 710 -28.45 32.55 24.99
N LEU A 711 -29.26 31.51 25.15
CA LEU A 711 -30.65 31.61 25.61
C LEU A 711 -30.70 31.46 27.14
N ASP A 712 -30.84 32.58 27.84
CA ASP A 712 -31.07 32.67 29.29
C ASP A 712 -32.26 33.61 29.59
N PRO A 713 -33.52 33.10 29.47
CA PRO A 713 -34.73 33.90 29.65
C PRO A 713 -34.91 34.46 31.07
N GLN A 714 -34.14 33.96 32.06
CA GLN A 714 -34.19 34.47 33.43
C GLN A 714 -33.43 35.78 33.60
N ARG A 715 -32.49 36.08 32.69
CA ARG A 715 -31.59 37.23 32.76
C ARG A 715 -31.74 38.18 31.56
N SER A 716 -32.79 38.05 30.77
CA SER A 716 -33.03 38.90 29.61
C SER A 716 -33.37 40.33 30.01
N GLU A 717 -32.73 41.31 29.37
CA GLU A 717 -33.13 42.73 29.45
C GLU A 717 -34.45 42.91 28.67
N GLY A 718 -35.56 43.09 29.38
CA GLY A 718 -36.89 43.24 28.78
C GLY A 718 -38.02 42.67 29.64
N THR A 719 -39.03 42.07 29.01
CA THR A 719 -40.10 41.34 29.70
C THR A 719 -39.54 40.13 30.46
N PRO A 720 -39.79 40.00 31.78
CA PRO A 720 -39.30 38.86 32.56
C PRO A 720 -39.74 37.53 31.97
N GLY A 721 -38.80 36.62 31.70
CA GLY A 721 -39.07 35.27 31.21
C GLY A 721 -39.17 35.12 29.69
N VAL A 722 -39.00 36.19 28.90
CA VAL A 722 -39.03 36.12 27.42
C VAL A 722 -37.80 36.80 26.83
N GLN A 723 -36.92 36.00 26.22
CA GLN A 723 -35.78 36.48 25.43
C GLN A 723 -36.07 36.29 23.94
N VAL A 724 -36.11 37.39 23.18
CA VAL A 724 -36.30 37.37 21.72
C VAL A 724 -35.00 37.78 21.05
N ILE A 725 -34.53 36.96 20.11
CA ILE A 725 -33.32 37.23 19.31
C ILE A 725 -33.72 37.24 17.84
N THR A 726 -33.47 38.37 17.18
CA THR A 726 -33.70 38.52 15.75
C THR A 726 -32.38 38.34 15.02
N ILE A 727 -32.25 37.24 14.26
CA ILE A 727 -31.05 36.94 13.47
C ILE A 727 -31.27 37.43 12.04
N ASN A 728 -30.45 38.36 11.59
CA ASN A 728 -30.50 38.88 10.23
C ASN A 728 -29.62 38.02 9.31
N THR A 729 -30.26 37.22 8.45
CA THR A 729 -29.58 36.40 7.44
C THR A 729 -29.36 37.21 6.16
N LEU A 730 -28.44 38.18 6.19
CA LEU A 730 -28.01 38.85 4.97
C LEU A 730 -27.11 37.90 4.18
N PRO A 731 -27.43 37.56 2.91
CA PRO A 731 -26.56 36.72 2.10
C PRO A 731 -25.21 37.44 1.88
N PRO A 732 -24.07 36.72 1.96
CA PRO A 732 -22.77 37.28 1.62
C PRO A 732 -22.77 37.87 0.20
N THR A 733 -22.09 39.01 0.00
CA THR A 733 -22.03 39.68 -1.31
C THR A 733 -21.27 38.88 -2.37
N ASP A 734 -20.43 37.95 -1.92
CA ASP A 734 -19.57 37.06 -2.72
C ASP A 734 -20.21 35.68 -2.97
N ILE A 735 -21.50 35.52 -2.67
CA ILE A 735 -22.21 34.27 -2.97
C ILE A 735 -22.23 34.02 -4.47
N VAL A 736 -21.89 32.79 -4.85
CA VAL A 736 -22.02 32.31 -6.21
C VAL A 736 -23.49 32.45 -6.65
N PRO A 737 -23.80 33.14 -7.75
CA PRO A 737 -25.18 33.30 -8.22
C PRO A 737 -25.88 31.95 -8.38
N ASN A 738 -27.16 31.86 -8.02
CA ASN A 738 -27.95 30.62 -8.07
C ASN A 738 -27.36 29.46 -7.25
N SER A 739 -26.54 29.74 -6.24
CA SER A 739 -26.22 28.76 -5.21
C SER A 739 -27.15 28.98 -4.01
N GLU A 740 -27.63 27.89 -3.43
CA GLU A 740 -28.49 27.97 -2.25
C GLU A 740 -27.63 28.23 -1.02
N ALA A 741 -27.83 29.39 -0.39
CA ALA A 741 -27.29 29.66 0.94
C ALA A 741 -28.03 28.80 1.96
N GLN A 742 -27.44 27.68 2.34
CA GLN A 742 -27.99 26.85 3.41
C GLN A 742 -27.66 27.50 4.76
N THR A 743 -28.68 28.06 5.41
CA THR A 743 -28.58 28.56 6.78
C THR A 743 -29.03 27.46 7.72
N TYR A 744 -28.13 27.02 8.58
CA TYR A 744 -28.41 26.02 9.57
C TYR A 744 -28.63 26.69 10.93
N VAL A 745 -29.77 26.42 11.56
CA VAL A 745 -30.06 26.87 12.93
C VAL A 745 -29.96 25.66 13.85
N SER A 746 -28.99 25.73 14.77
CA SER A 746 -28.77 24.70 15.79
C SER A 746 -29.22 25.25 17.14
N VAL A 747 -30.23 24.63 17.75
CA VAL A 747 -30.69 24.97 19.10
C VAL A 747 -30.41 23.78 20.00
N LYS A 748 -29.65 23.99 21.07
CA LYS A 748 -29.27 22.94 22.01
C LYS A 748 -29.64 23.34 23.43
N GLY A 749 -30.18 22.40 24.20
CA GLY A 749 -30.58 22.62 25.59
C GLY A 749 -29.43 22.64 26.59
N SER A 750 -28.18 22.51 26.13
CA SER A 750 -26.97 22.56 26.93
C SER A 750 -25.91 23.40 26.22
N LEU A 751 -25.14 24.16 27.00
CA LEU A 751 -24.01 24.96 26.53
C LEU A 751 -22.93 24.12 25.82
N LEU A 752 -22.87 22.80 26.02
CA LEU A 752 -21.94 21.90 25.32
C LEU A 752 -22.65 20.94 24.36
N GLY A 753 -23.97 21.02 24.24
CA GLY A 753 -24.77 20.06 23.47
C GLY A 753 -24.37 19.97 21.99
N GLU A 754 -24.05 21.12 21.37
CA GLU A 754 -23.65 21.16 19.96
C GLU A 754 -22.33 20.43 19.74
N THR A 755 -21.31 20.73 20.55
CA THR A 755 -20.00 20.11 20.47
C THR A 755 -20.06 18.59 20.70
N LEU A 756 -20.91 18.13 21.61
CA LEU A 756 -21.02 16.71 21.97
C LEU A 756 -21.74 15.88 20.91
N GLU A 757 -22.88 16.37 20.41
CA GLU A 757 -23.60 15.69 19.33
C GLU A 757 -22.76 15.69 18.05
N ASN A 758 -22.09 16.80 17.75
CA ASN A 758 -21.25 16.93 16.56
C ASN A 758 -19.96 16.11 16.62
N SER A 759 -19.50 15.76 17.81
CA SER A 759 -18.33 14.89 18.01
C SER A 759 -18.67 13.40 17.99
N ILE A 760 -19.96 13.02 17.88
CA ILE A 760 -20.44 11.63 18.04
C ILE A 760 -21.41 11.18 16.94
N ASP A 761 -22.09 12.08 16.25
CA ASP A 761 -23.01 11.73 15.16
C ASP A 761 -22.32 11.61 13.79
N GLY A 762 -21.95 10.37 13.42
CA GLY A 762 -21.30 10.06 12.14
C GLY A 762 -22.16 10.29 10.88
N ALA A 763 -23.47 10.47 11.04
CA ALA A 763 -24.39 10.71 9.91
C ALA A 763 -24.38 12.17 9.41
N ASN A 764 -24.18 13.14 10.31
CA ASN A 764 -24.30 14.57 9.98
C ASN A 764 -22.96 15.30 9.83
N LEU A 765 -21.82 14.68 10.20
CA LEU A 765 -20.51 15.35 10.17
C LEU A 765 -19.37 14.46 9.68
N LYS A 766 -18.99 14.69 8.42
CA LYS A 766 -17.73 14.24 7.81
C LYS A 766 -16.49 15.00 8.33
N HIS A 767 -16.60 15.81 9.39
CA HIS A 767 -15.61 16.83 9.76
C HIS A 767 -15.10 16.81 11.22
N LEU A 768 -15.76 16.13 12.17
CA LEU A 768 -15.30 16.05 13.57
C LEU A 768 -15.08 14.62 14.07
N ILE A 769 -15.87 13.65 13.60
CA ILE A 769 -15.47 12.23 13.56
C ILE A 769 -15.04 11.92 12.13
N THR A 770 -13.77 12.18 11.85
CA THR A 770 -13.12 11.56 10.70
C THR A 770 -12.30 10.40 11.22
N VAL A 771 -12.27 9.29 10.47
CA VAL A 771 -11.20 8.31 10.66
C VAL A 771 -9.89 9.11 10.59
N PRO A 772 -9.09 9.13 11.66
CA PRO A 772 -7.84 9.85 11.65
C PRO A 772 -7.04 9.41 10.42
N SER A 773 -6.54 10.37 9.67
CA SER A 773 -5.86 10.11 8.42
C SER A 773 -4.97 11.28 8.06
N GLY A 774 -4.03 11.04 7.15
CA GLY A 774 -3.05 12.03 6.77
C GLY A 774 -1.80 11.98 7.64
N CYS A 775 -1.11 13.11 7.75
CA CYS A 775 0.18 13.21 8.44
C CYS A 775 0.03 13.20 9.97
N GLY A 776 1.13 13.07 10.72
CA GLY A 776 1.10 12.98 12.19
C GLY A 776 0.45 14.18 12.89
N GLU A 777 0.35 15.32 12.21
CA GLU A 777 -0.39 16.50 12.66
C GLU A 777 -1.91 16.33 12.44
N GLN A 778 -2.34 15.88 11.26
CA GLN A 778 -3.75 15.69 10.90
C GLN A 778 -4.44 14.58 11.70
N ILE A 779 -3.71 13.53 12.05
CA ILE A 779 -4.20 12.48 12.94
C ILE A 779 -4.53 13.06 14.31
N MET A 780 -3.64 13.88 14.89
CA MET A 780 -3.91 14.52 16.18
C MET A 780 -5.05 15.54 16.10
N MET A 781 -5.21 16.22 14.97
CA MET A 781 -6.33 17.13 14.76
C MET A 781 -7.70 16.42 14.76
N SER A 782 -7.76 15.20 14.23
CA SER A 782 -9.00 14.42 14.15
C SER A 782 -9.26 13.59 15.41
N MET A 783 -8.21 13.09 16.08
CA MET A 783 -8.34 12.25 17.28
C MET A 783 -8.75 13.04 18.53
N THR A 784 -8.25 14.26 18.70
CA THR A 784 -8.41 15.03 19.94
C THR A 784 -9.86 15.35 20.31
N PRO A 785 -10.73 15.84 19.40
CA PRO A 785 -12.16 16.04 19.70
C PRO A 785 -12.84 14.77 20.23
N THR A 786 -12.52 13.62 19.61
CA THR A 786 -13.14 12.34 19.97
C THR A 786 -12.76 11.93 21.39
N VAL A 787 -11.48 12.06 21.76
CA VAL A 787 -10.99 11.77 23.11
C VAL A 787 -11.69 12.65 24.15
N ILE A 788 -11.79 13.95 23.88
CA ILE A 788 -12.33 14.90 24.84
C ILE A 788 -13.85 14.74 24.99
N ALA A 789 -14.59 14.63 23.88
CA ALA A 789 -16.02 14.39 23.91
C ALA A 789 -16.37 13.10 24.66
N THR A 790 -15.59 12.04 24.44
CA THR A 790 -15.77 10.76 25.15
C THR A 790 -15.51 10.93 26.64
N ARG A 791 -14.45 11.65 27.03
CA ARG A 791 -14.13 11.94 28.44
C ARG A 791 -15.24 12.75 29.12
N TYR A 792 -15.77 13.78 28.47
CA TYR A 792 -16.86 14.60 29.00
C TYR A 792 -18.13 13.77 29.24
N LEU A 793 -18.49 12.91 28.29
CA LEU A 793 -19.70 12.10 28.43
C LEU A 793 -19.54 10.99 29.47
N ASP A 794 -18.33 10.45 29.62
CA ASP A 794 -17.99 9.51 30.70
C ASP A 794 -18.06 10.21 32.07
N THR A 795 -17.58 11.45 32.21
CA THR A 795 -17.63 12.17 33.50
C THR A 795 -19.03 12.67 33.86
N THR A 796 -19.83 13.07 32.87
CA THR A 796 -21.18 13.60 33.07
C THR A 796 -22.28 12.54 33.02
N ASN A 797 -21.93 11.28 32.73
CA ASN A 797 -22.87 10.15 32.56
C ASN A 797 -24.01 10.43 31.55
N GLN A 798 -23.68 11.04 30.40
CA GLN A 798 -24.68 11.47 29.40
C GLN A 798 -24.81 10.55 28.17
N TRP A 799 -24.17 9.37 28.16
CA TRP A 799 -24.22 8.43 27.02
C TRP A 799 -25.61 7.90 26.69
N GLU A 800 -26.50 7.79 27.67
CA GLU A 800 -27.88 7.32 27.45
C GLU A 800 -28.64 8.20 26.46
N ARG A 801 -28.31 9.50 26.37
CA ARG A 801 -28.93 10.45 25.44
C ARG A 801 -28.52 10.22 23.98
N LEU A 802 -27.34 9.63 23.76
CA LEU A 802 -26.72 9.47 22.43
C LEU A 802 -26.77 8.03 21.91
N GLY A 803 -27.02 7.07 22.80
CA GLY A 803 -27.01 5.64 22.51
C GLY A 803 -25.71 4.97 22.97
N VAL A 804 -25.83 3.91 23.76
CA VAL A 804 -24.71 3.21 24.41
C VAL A 804 -23.73 2.62 23.39
N GLU A 805 -24.21 2.20 22.21
CA GLU A 805 -23.37 1.64 21.14
C GLU A 805 -22.34 2.64 20.59
N ARG A 806 -22.66 3.94 20.61
CA ARG A 806 -21.77 5.00 20.10
C ARG A 806 -20.49 5.17 20.92
N ARG A 807 -20.52 4.79 22.20
CA ARG A 807 -19.31 4.79 23.05
C ARG A 807 -18.26 3.81 22.53
N ALA A 808 -18.68 2.62 22.09
CA ALA A 808 -17.77 1.62 21.54
C ALA A 808 -17.16 2.07 20.20
N GLU A 809 -17.94 2.76 19.36
CA GLU A 809 -17.46 3.34 18.11
C GLU A 809 -16.43 4.45 18.34
N ALA A 810 -16.69 5.35 19.31
CA ALA A 810 -15.75 6.40 19.69
C ALA A 810 -14.42 5.83 20.17
N ILE A 811 -14.44 4.81 21.06
CA ILE A 811 -13.22 4.13 21.53
C ILE A 811 -12.46 3.48 20.36
N LYS A 812 -13.17 2.80 19.44
CA LYS A 812 -12.56 2.17 18.26
C LYS A 812 -11.88 3.21 17.35
N ASN A 813 -12.46 4.40 17.20
CA ASN A 813 -11.86 5.49 16.43
C ASN A 813 -10.61 6.06 17.12
N ILE A 814 -10.63 6.19 18.45
CA ILE A 814 -9.48 6.60 19.26
C ILE A 814 -8.34 5.57 19.13
N GLU A 815 -8.63 4.28 19.24
CA GLU A 815 -7.64 3.20 19.05
C GLU A 815 -7.02 3.23 17.65
N LYS A 816 -7.84 3.46 16.62
CA LYS A 816 -7.38 3.61 15.24
C LYS A 816 -6.44 4.80 15.07
N GLY A 817 -6.78 5.95 15.66
CA GLY A 817 -5.94 7.15 15.66
C GLY A 817 -4.62 6.95 16.38
N TYR A 818 -4.66 6.29 17.54
CA TYR A 818 -3.47 5.90 18.28
C TYR A 818 -2.53 5.06 17.41
N ILE A 819 -3.02 3.98 16.80
CA ILE A 819 -2.23 3.09 15.94
C ILE A 819 -1.63 3.84 14.75
N GLN A 820 -2.39 4.73 14.10
CA GLN A 820 -1.89 5.50 12.97
C GLN A 820 -0.82 6.50 13.39
N GLN A 821 -1.00 7.16 14.54
CA GLN A 821 -0.02 8.12 15.07
C GLN A 821 1.33 7.45 15.39
N MET A 822 1.33 6.16 15.73
CA MET A 822 2.56 5.38 15.93
C MET A 822 3.45 5.31 14.68
N THR A 823 2.89 5.49 13.48
CA THR A 823 3.67 5.56 12.22
C THR A 823 4.64 6.74 12.21
N TYR A 824 4.31 7.81 12.95
CA TYR A 824 5.07 9.05 13.03
C TYR A 824 5.97 9.15 14.27
N ARG A 825 6.02 8.08 15.08
CA ARG A 825 6.95 7.95 16.20
C ARG A 825 8.35 7.63 15.69
N LYS A 826 9.35 8.28 16.27
CA LYS A 826 10.77 8.03 16.04
C LYS A 826 11.35 7.00 17.01
N PRO A 827 12.52 6.40 16.71
CA PRO A 827 13.19 5.48 17.62
C PRO A 827 13.42 6.05 19.02
N GLU A 828 13.66 7.36 19.13
CA GLU A 828 13.83 8.09 20.39
C GLU A 828 12.51 8.46 21.09
N ASN A 829 11.37 7.89 20.69
CA ASN A 829 10.02 8.14 21.22
C ASN A 829 9.46 9.55 21.00
N SER A 830 10.08 10.34 20.12
CA SER A 830 9.59 11.64 19.69
C SER A 830 8.64 11.51 18.49
N TYR A 831 7.86 12.56 18.20
CA TYR A 831 6.89 12.58 17.11
C TYR A 831 7.20 13.65 16.06
N SER A 832 6.97 13.33 14.79
CA SER A 832 7.15 14.25 13.67
C SER A 832 5.92 14.34 12.78
N ALA A 833 5.75 15.45 12.08
CA ALA A 833 4.66 15.62 11.10
C ALA A 833 4.70 14.53 10.00
N PHE A 834 5.91 14.21 9.54
CA PHE A 834 6.17 13.23 8.49
C PHE A 834 7.31 12.30 8.88
N THR A 835 7.29 11.07 8.38
CA THR A 835 8.28 10.02 8.71
C THR A 835 9.73 10.44 8.43
N ASN A 836 9.96 11.27 7.40
CA ASN A 836 11.31 11.72 7.01
C ASN A 836 11.71 13.10 7.56
N ARG A 837 10.89 13.71 8.44
CA ARG A 837 11.16 15.02 9.05
C ARG A 837 11.73 14.84 10.46
N PRO A 838 12.60 15.75 10.96
CA PRO A 838 12.94 15.78 12.38
C PRO A 838 11.70 15.90 13.26
N ALA A 839 11.82 15.41 14.50
CA ALA A 839 10.74 15.48 15.47
C ALA A 839 10.52 16.90 15.98
N SER A 840 9.26 17.25 16.18
CA SER A 840 8.85 18.56 16.68
C SER A 840 8.64 18.49 18.20
N THR A 841 9.20 19.46 18.92
CA THR A 841 9.03 19.57 20.38
C THR A 841 7.56 19.81 20.71
N TRP A 842 6.92 20.75 20.00
CA TRP A 842 5.52 21.10 20.14
C TRP A 842 4.59 19.92 19.82
N LEU A 843 4.80 19.22 18.69
CA LEU A 843 3.93 18.08 18.33
C LEU A 843 4.09 16.93 19.33
N THR A 844 5.33 16.65 19.77
CA THR A 844 5.59 15.60 20.76
C THR A 844 4.89 15.93 22.09
N ALA A 845 4.97 17.17 22.56
CA ALA A 845 4.24 17.60 23.75
C ALA A 845 2.72 17.48 23.57
N TYR A 846 2.20 17.85 22.40
CA TYR A 846 0.77 17.72 22.12
C TYR A 846 0.31 16.26 22.10
N VAL A 847 1.08 15.36 21.50
CA VAL A 847 0.82 13.91 21.53
C VAL A 847 0.82 13.39 22.97
N VAL A 848 1.81 13.78 23.79
CA VAL A 848 1.86 13.41 25.22
C VAL A 848 0.60 13.85 25.96
N LYS A 849 0.16 15.10 25.76
CA LYS A 849 -1.07 15.62 26.36
C LYS A 849 -2.30 14.78 26.01
N VAL A 850 -2.53 14.53 24.72
CA VAL A 850 -3.73 13.83 24.25
C VAL A 850 -3.68 12.34 24.61
N PHE A 851 -2.50 11.70 24.53
CA PHE A 851 -2.35 10.30 24.94
C PHE A 851 -2.54 10.12 26.43
N ALA A 852 -2.07 11.08 27.25
CA ALA A 852 -2.35 11.09 28.68
C ALA A 852 -3.86 11.15 28.96
N MET A 853 -4.60 12.00 28.24
CA MET A 853 -6.07 12.05 28.35
C MET A 853 -6.74 10.73 27.92
N ALA A 854 -6.22 10.09 26.88
CA ALA A 854 -6.75 8.84 26.35
C ALA A 854 -6.47 7.61 27.25
N THR A 855 -5.55 7.69 28.22
CA THR A 855 -5.24 6.58 29.15
C THR A 855 -6.44 6.08 29.96
N ARG A 856 -7.45 6.94 30.16
CA ARG A 856 -8.69 6.57 30.87
C ARG A 856 -9.72 5.87 29.96
N LEU A 857 -9.55 5.96 28.64
CA LEU A 857 -10.49 5.44 27.64
C LEU A 857 -9.99 4.14 26.99
N MET A 858 -8.67 4.03 26.79
CA MET A 858 -8.00 2.89 26.17
C MET A 858 -6.66 2.59 26.87
N ASN A 859 -6.11 1.40 26.63
CA ASN A 859 -4.81 1.04 27.17
C ASN A 859 -3.67 1.62 26.32
N VAL A 860 -2.90 2.55 26.89
CA VAL A 860 -1.71 3.16 26.27
C VAL A 860 -0.45 2.55 26.87
N GLU A 861 0.48 2.08 26.04
CA GLU A 861 1.72 1.49 26.56
C GLU A 861 2.59 2.53 27.29
N LYS A 862 3.07 2.20 28.48
CA LYS A 862 3.89 3.11 29.32
C LYS A 862 5.15 3.62 28.64
N ASN A 863 5.87 2.74 27.94
CA ASN A 863 7.09 3.11 27.22
C ASN A 863 6.83 4.17 26.13
N ILE A 864 5.63 4.19 25.54
CA ILE A 864 5.27 5.13 24.49
C ILE A 864 5.08 6.53 25.06
N LEU A 865 4.23 6.65 26.08
CA LEU A 865 3.91 7.95 26.69
C LEU A 865 5.09 8.49 27.52
N CYS A 866 5.66 7.67 28.40
CA CYS A 866 6.75 8.10 29.28
C CYS A 866 8.08 8.24 28.54
N GLY A 867 8.30 7.48 27.47
CA GLY A 867 9.45 7.66 26.59
C GLY A 867 9.44 9.02 25.88
N ALA A 868 8.29 9.45 25.36
CA ALA A 868 8.12 10.78 24.77
C ALA A 868 8.32 11.90 25.79
N MET A 869 7.81 11.71 27.01
CA MET A 869 8.00 12.64 28.13
C MET A 869 9.48 12.79 28.50
N ASN A 870 10.21 11.67 28.59
CA ASN A 870 11.64 11.67 28.90
C ASN A 870 12.46 12.37 27.80
N TRP A 871 12.10 12.17 26.54
CA TRP A 871 12.76 12.85 25.41
C TRP A 871 12.60 14.38 25.49
N LEU A 872 11.39 14.89 25.75
CA LEU A 872 11.16 16.33 25.94
C LEU A 872 12.06 16.89 27.05
N LEU A 873 12.08 16.21 28.19
CA LEU A 873 12.78 16.64 29.40
C LEU A 873 14.30 16.48 29.35
N SER A 874 14.83 15.64 28.47
CA SER A 874 16.27 15.35 28.40
C SER A 874 16.93 16.01 27.19
N GLU A 875 16.24 16.05 26.04
CA GLU A 875 16.80 16.57 24.78
C GLU A 875 16.38 18.02 24.48
N LYS A 876 15.22 18.47 24.99
CA LYS A 876 14.63 19.77 24.60
C LYS A 876 14.58 20.82 25.69
N GLN A 877 14.74 20.43 26.95
CA GLN A 877 14.78 21.36 28.08
C GLN A 877 16.20 21.93 28.28
N LEU A 878 16.33 23.26 28.23
CA LEU A 878 17.57 23.96 28.53
C LEU A 878 17.84 24.02 30.05
N PRO A 879 19.08 24.31 30.49
CA PRO A 879 19.43 24.35 31.92
C PRO A 879 18.60 25.35 32.74
N ASN A 880 18.14 26.43 32.10
CA ASN A 880 17.27 27.45 32.69
C ASN A 880 15.78 27.06 32.69
N GLY A 881 15.39 25.86 32.23
CA GLY A 881 14.02 25.38 32.22
C GLY A 881 13.21 25.71 30.95
N VAL A 882 13.80 26.41 29.97
CA VAL A 882 13.14 26.76 28.70
C VAL A 882 13.13 25.58 27.75
N PHE A 883 12.06 25.39 26.99
CA PHE A 883 12.02 24.41 25.90
C PHE A 883 12.33 25.05 24.55
N LYS A 884 13.12 24.35 23.73
CA LYS A 884 13.48 24.79 22.38
C LYS A 884 12.72 23.98 21.31
N GLU A 885 12.22 24.67 20.29
CA GLU A 885 11.71 24.05 19.07
C GLU A 885 12.80 24.01 18.00
N ASP A 886 13.06 22.82 17.45
CA ASP A 886 14.04 22.64 16.38
C ASP A 886 13.37 22.36 15.03
N ALA A 887 12.11 21.91 15.02
CA ALA A 887 11.39 21.54 13.81
C ALA A 887 9.90 21.93 13.95
N PRO A 888 9.52 23.18 13.65
CA PRO A 888 8.17 23.68 13.88
C PRO A 888 7.12 22.90 13.07
N VAL A 889 5.92 22.77 13.59
CA VAL A 889 4.76 22.13 12.94
C VAL A 889 4.38 22.83 11.63
N ILE A 890 3.85 22.08 10.66
CA ILE A 890 3.51 22.59 9.31
C ILE A 890 2.11 23.19 9.30
N HIS A 891 1.15 22.53 9.96
CA HIS A 891 -0.18 23.09 10.20
C HIS A 891 -0.10 24.21 11.26
N GLY A 892 0.14 25.44 10.81
CA GLY A 892 0.23 26.61 11.69
C GLY A 892 -1.02 26.84 12.55
N GLU A 893 -2.19 26.43 12.06
CA GLU A 893 -3.47 26.44 12.78
C GLU A 893 -3.44 25.58 14.05
N MET A 894 -2.58 24.55 14.09
CA MET A 894 -2.38 23.71 15.27
C MET A 894 -1.45 24.35 16.30
N VAL A 895 -0.56 25.27 15.93
CA VAL A 895 0.42 25.83 16.87
C VAL A 895 -0.23 26.95 17.69
N GLY A 896 -1.29 27.56 17.17
CA GLY A 896 -1.96 28.67 17.84
C GLY A 896 -1.04 29.89 17.96
N GLY A 897 -1.26 30.72 18.97
CA GLY A 897 -0.42 31.91 19.22
C GLY A 897 1.01 31.60 19.67
N THR A 898 1.33 30.32 19.96
CA THR A 898 2.60 29.94 20.61
C THR A 898 3.87 30.18 19.76
N GLY A 899 3.74 30.30 18.45
CA GLY A 899 4.87 30.49 17.52
C GLY A 899 5.23 31.93 17.17
N ASN A 900 4.38 32.92 17.49
CA ASN A 900 4.50 34.28 16.96
C ASN A 900 5.04 35.31 17.95
N THR A 901 4.57 35.31 19.21
CA THR A 901 4.94 36.32 20.22
C THR A 901 5.36 35.67 21.52
N ASP A 902 6.51 36.10 22.08
CA ASP A 902 7.20 35.47 23.21
C ASP A 902 7.24 33.91 23.10
N PRO A 903 7.80 33.37 21.99
CA PRO A 903 7.75 31.93 21.71
C PRO A 903 8.49 31.08 22.76
N ASP A 904 9.46 31.68 23.46
CA ASP A 904 10.18 31.08 24.59
C ASP A 904 9.22 30.75 25.75
N ALA A 905 8.38 31.70 26.13
CA ALA A 905 7.41 31.55 27.23
C ALA A 905 6.24 30.65 26.82
N SER A 906 5.65 30.89 25.64
CA SER A 906 4.45 30.19 25.17
C SER A 906 4.71 28.70 24.90
N LEU A 907 5.84 28.35 24.27
CA LEU A 907 6.21 26.95 24.06
C LEU A 907 6.51 26.25 25.39
N THR A 908 7.26 26.91 26.29
CA THR A 908 7.60 26.34 27.60
C THR A 908 6.36 26.10 28.45
N ALA A 909 5.39 27.03 28.43
CA ALA A 909 4.10 26.88 29.08
C ALA A 909 3.29 25.72 28.49
N PHE A 910 3.22 25.62 27.15
CA PHE A 910 2.51 24.53 26.48
C PHE A 910 3.09 23.15 26.80
N VAL A 911 4.42 23.02 26.74
CA VAL A 911 5.09 21.76 27.10
C VAL A 911 4.84 21.43 28.57
N LEU A 912 4.92 22.42 29.47
CA LEU A 912 4.64 22.21 30.90
C LEU A 912 3.22 21.68 31.13
N ILE A 913 2.21 22.24 30.45
CA ILE A 913 0.82 21.75 30.52
C ILE A 913 0.73 20.27 30.12
N ALA A 914 1.36 19.89 29.01
CA ALA A 914 1.38 18.51 28.54
C ALA A 914 2.07 17.54 29.52
N LEU A 915 3.19 17.97 30.11
CA LEU A 915 3.94 17.17 31.08
C LEU A 915 3.16 16.98 32.38
N VAL A 916 2.39 17.99 32.82
CA VAL A 916 1.56 17.90 34.03
C VAL A 916 0.38 16.94 33.82
N GLU A 917 -0.26 16.95 32.65
CA GLU A 917 -1.35 15.99 32.34
C GLU A 917 -0.85 14.54 32.37
N ALA A 918 0.38 14.28 31.94
CA ALA A 918 1.01 12.95 31.94
C ALA A 918 1.72 12.57 33.25
N LYS A 919 1.83 13.51 34.21
CA LYS A 919 2.66 13.37 35.42
C LYS A 919 2.31 12.14 36.24
N ASP A 920 1.02 11.93 36.51
CA ASP A 920 0.55 10.84 37.38
C ASP A 920 0.81 9.46 36.76
N PHE A 921 0.77 9.36 35.43
CA PHE A 921 1.00 8.11 34.71
C PHE A 921 2.49 7.73 34.62
N CYS A 922 3.39 8.73 34.57
CA CYS A 922 4.82 8.54 34.33
C CYS A 922 5.74 8.82 35.53
N GLN A 923 5.17 9.02 36.72
CA GLN A 923 5.91 9.42 37.93
C GLN A 923 7.06 8.49 38.32
N ASN A 924 6.94 7.18 38.07
CA ASN A 924 7.94 6.17 38.43
C ASN A 924 8.94 5.85 37.31
N GLU A 925 8.67 6.27 36.07
CA GLU A 925 9.48 5.93 34.89
C GLU A 925 10.50 7.01 34.52
N VAL A 926 10.22 8.27 34.91
CA VAL A 926 11.08 9.42 34.57
C VAL A 926 11.85 9.91 35.78
N ILE A 927 13.17 9.83 35.69
CA ILE A 927 14.11 10.26 36.73
C ILE A 927 14.06 11.79 36.90
N ASP A 928 14.01 12.25 38.15
CA ASP A 928 14.00 13.67 38.54
C ASP A 928 12.88 14.52 37.94
N LEU A 929 11.75 13.89 37.59
CA LEU A 929 10.58 14.58 37.00
C LEU A 929 10.19 15.85 37.75
N LYS A 930 10.07 15.77 39.09
CA LYS A 930 9.68 16.92 39.92
C LYS A 930 10.66 18.08 39.82
N SER A 931 11.96 17.81 39.89
CA SER A 931 13.02 18.82 39.76
C SER A 931 13.00 19.47 38.38
N LYS A 932 12.81 18.68 37.32
CA LYS A 932 12.74 19.21 35.95
C LYS A 932 11.49 20.08 35.72
N LEU A 933 10.33 19.68 36.24
CA LEU A 933 9.11 20.51 36.21
C LEU A 933 9.31 21.82 36.99
N ASP A 934 9.97 21.73 38.15
CA ASP A 934 10.24 22.89 38.99
C ASP A 934 11.11 23.93 38.27
N LYS A 935 12.13 23.53 37.50
CA LYS A 935 12.96 24.44 36.69
C LYS A 935 12.14 25.25 35.69
N SER A 936 11.28 24.57 34.92
CA SER A 936 10.40 25.25 33.95
C SER A 936 9.40 26.17 34.64
N SER A 937 8.84 25.75 35.78
CA SER A 937 7.91 26.58 36.56
C SER A 937 8.58 27.86 37.08
N THR A 938 9.81 27.79 37.60
CA THR A 938 10.55 28.95 38.12
C THR A 938 10.85 29.94 36.99
N TYR A 939 11.28 29.45 35.82
CA TYR A 939 11.49 30.31 34.65
C TYR A 939 10.21 31.04 34.23
N LEU A 940 9.07 30.33 34.17
CA LEU A 940 7.80 30.94 33.78
C LEU A 940 7.32 31.98 34.81
N VAL A 941 7.53 31.76 36.11
CA VAL A 941 7.22 32.75 37.16
C VAL A 941 8.00 34.05 36.96
N ASP A 942 9.29 33.96 36.64
CA ASP A 942 10.12 35.15 36.39
C ASP A 942 9.79 35.82 35.06
N ARG A 943 9.57 35.03 34.01
CA ARG A 943 9.21 35.55 32.69
C ARG A 943 7.85 36.25 32.71
N LEU A 944 6.88 35.74 33.47
CA LEU A 944 5.53 36.30 33.60
C LEU A 944 5.57 37.80 33.93
N LYS A 945 6.44 38.24 34.85
CA LYS A 945 6.61 39.66 35.25
C LYS A 945 6.94 40.60 34.08
N THR A 946 7.54 40.06 33.02
CA THR A 946 8.01 40.82 31.83
C THR A 946 7.07 40.70 30.63
N LEU A 947 6.15 39.73 30.62
CA LEU A 947 5.25 39.48 29.50
C LEU A 947 4.24 40.63 29.35
N ARG A 948 4.01 41.02 28.09
CA ARG A 948 3.05 42.06 27.70
C ARG A 948 1.94 41.56 26.78
N ASN A 949 2.20 40.51 26.00
CA ASN A 949 1.17 39.93 25.14
C ASN A 949 0.12 39.20 26.00
N PRO A 950 -1.19 39.53 25.88
CA PRO A 950 -2.28 38.83 26.55
C PRO A 950 -2.29 37.31 26.36
N TYR A 951 -2.00 36.81 25.15
CA TYR A 951 -1.90 35.38 24.84
C TYR A 951 -0.84 34.68 25.70
N SER A 952 0.39 35.19 25.66
CA SER A 952 1.52 34.62 26.39
C SER A 952 1.31 34.68 27.90
N ILE A 953 0.66 35.74 28.40
CA ILE A 953 0.24 35.87 29.81
C ILE A 953 -0.77 34.78 30.17
N CYS A 954 -1.81 34.55 29.35
CA CYS A 954 -2.86 33.58 29.63
C CYS A 954 -2.34 32.13 29.67
N ILE A 955 -1.61 31.70 28.64
CA ILE A 955 -1.06 30.34 28.58
C ILE A 955 -0.06 30.09 29.71
N THR A 956 0.80 31.07 30.03
CA THR A 956 1.75 30.98 31.14
C THR A 956 1.04 30.92 32.48
N SER A 957 0.00 31.74 32.67
CA SER A 957 -0.80 31.75 33.90
C SER A 957 -1.50 30.42 34.11
N TYR A 958 -2.07 29.82 33.06
CA TYR A 958 -2.68 28.50 33.13
C TYR A 958 -1.67 27.41 33.49
N ALA A 959 -0.51 27.37 32.81
CA ALA A 959 0.55 26.41 33.10
C ALA A 959 1.03 26.51 34.57
N LEU A 960 1.21 27.73 35.09
CA LEU A 960 1.58 27.95 36.50
C LEU A 960 0.46 27.59 37.49
N SER A 961 -0.80 27.77 37.10
CA SER A 961 -1.96 27.39 37.90
C SER A 961 -2.07 25.87 38.08
N LEU A 962 -1.74 25.11 37.03
CA LEU A 962 -1.71 23.64 37.09
C LEU A 962 -0.64 23.08 38.04
N VAL A 963 0.45 23.83 38.26
CA VAL A 963 1.54 23.47 39.18
C VAL A 963 1.41 24.18 40.54
N GLU A 964 0.32 24.92 40.77
CA GLU A 964 0.04 25.67 42.00
C GLU A 964 1.16 26.68 42.37
N LYS A 965 1.81 27.27 41.36
CA LYS A 965 2.95 28.20 41.50
C LYS A 965 2.68 29.59 40.94
N LEU A 966 1.44 29.92 40.60
CA LEU A 966 1.08 31.25 40.13
C LEU A 966 1.15 32.24 41.31
N PRO A 967 2.03 33.25 41.29
CA PRO A 967 2.26 34.12 42.46
C PRO A 967 1.12 35.11 42.73
N ASP A 968 0.49 35.67 41.68
CA ASP A 968 -0.64 36.60 41.79
C ASP A 968 -1.47 36.59 40.49
N HIS A 969 -2.80 36.71 40.61
CA HIS A 969 -3.74 36.81 39.49
C HIS A 969 -3.86 38.24 38.93
N SER A 970 -3.31 39.26 39.62
CA SER A 970 -3.49 40.65 39.23
C SER A 970 -2.99 40.94 37.80
N GLN A 971 -1.91 40.29 37.35
CA GLN A 971 -1.39 40.49 36.00
C GLN A 971 -2.29 39.87 34.92
N LEU A 972 -2.87 38.69 35.19
CA LEU A 972 -3.84 38.05 34.30
C LEU A 972 -5.12 38.88 34.19
N ILE A 973 -5.62 39.43 35.29
CA ILE A 973 -6.83 40.25 35.29
C ILE A 973 -6.58 41.61 34.62
N LYS A 974 -5.44 42.26 34.89
CA LYS A 974 -5.06 43.54 34.26
C LYS A 974 -4.90 43.45 32.75
N SER A 975 -4.53 42.29 32.21
CA SER A 975 -4.41 42.09 30.76
C SER A 975 -5.74 41.78 30.07
N SER A 976 -6.84 41.64 30.81
CA SER A 976 -8.17 41.38 30.25
C SER A 976 -8.83 42.65 29.69
N THR A 977 -9.48 42.51 28.53
CA THR A 977 -10.26 43.57 27.87
C THR A 977 -11.68 43.56 28.43
N GLY A 978 -12.03 44.57 29.21
CA GLY A 978 -13.39 44.72 29.77
C GLY A 978 -13.80 43.61 30.75
N GLY A 979 -12.85 42.80 31.24
CA GLY A 979 -13.13 41.67 32.13
C GLY A 979 -13.82 40.47 31.47
N THR A 980 -13.91 40.43 30.13
CA THR A 980 -14.61 39.36 29.39
C THR A 980 -13.70 38.52 28.52
N HIS A 981 -12.65 39.08 27.91
CA HIS A 981 -11.75 38.34 27.02
C HIS A 981 -10.34 38.94 27.02
N TRP A 982 -9.39 38.24 26.41
CA TRP A 982 -8.01 38.71 26.23
C TRP A 982 -7.73 38.93 24.74
N ALA A 983 -7.67 40.20 24.34
CA ALA A 983 -7.51 40.58 22.94
C ALA A 983 -6.08 40.32 22.43
N ASP A 984 -5.96 39.71 21.24
CA ASP A 984 -4.73 39.68 20.45
C ASP A 984 -5.01 40.29 19.07
N TYR A 985 -4.33 41.38 18.74
CA TYR A 985 -4.56 42.14 17.50
C TYR A 985 -4.06 41.42 16.24
N SER A 986 -3.37 40.27 16.37
CA SER A 986 -2.82 39.54 15.24
C SER A 986 -3.80 38.54 14.60
N SER A 987 -4.73 37.96 15.37
CA SER A 987 -5.75 37.05 14.86
C SER A 987 -6.89 36.85 15.86
N ASP A 988 -8.13 36.84 15.36
CA ASP A 988 -9.32 36.51 16.16
C ASP A 988 -9.23 35.09 16.77
N LEU A 989 -8.55 34.15 16.10
CA LEU A 989 -8.35 32.80 16.60
C LEU A 989 -7.46 32.76 17.85
N TYR A 990 -6.39 33.56 17.86
CA TYR A 990 -5.49 33.65 19.02
C TYR A 990 -6.15 34.36 20.20
N MET A 991 -7.05 35.30 19.94
CA MET A 991 -7.87 35.93 20.98
C MET A 991 -8.76 34.88 21.68
N ILE A 992 -9.41 34.00 20.92
CA ILE A 992 -10.24 32.94 21.51
C ILE A 992 -9.38 31.93 22.27
N GLU A 993 -8.23 31.52 21.73
CA GLU A 993 -7.29 30.63 22.42
C GLU A 993 -6.74 31.23 23.72
N ALA A 994 -6.29 32.49 23.69
CA ALA A 994 -5.84 33.23 24.87
C ALA A 994 -6.92 33.26 25.94
N THR A 995 -8.15 33.61 25.55
CA THR A 995 -9.29 33.70 26.45
C THR A 995 -9.65 32.34 27.04
N SER A 996 -9.48 31.26 26.27
CA SER A 996 -9.67 29.88 26.74
C SER A 996 -8.66 29.50 27.82
N TYR A 997 -7.36 29.79 27.61
CA TYR A 997 -6.35 29.59 28.64
C TYR A 997 -6.58 30.46 29.88
N GLY A 998 -7.03 31.71 29.69
CA GLY A 998 -7.42 32.60 30.79
C GLY A 998 -8.57 32.03 31.61
N LEU A 999 -9.61 31.52 30.96
CA LEU A 999 -10.74 30.84 31.61
C LEU A 999 -10.28 29.63 32.43
N LEU A 1000 -9.45 28.76 31.84
CA LEU A 1000 -8.93 27.57 32.51
C LEU A 1000 -8.05 27.93 33.72
N ALA A 1001 -7.24 28.99 33.61
CA ALA A 1001 -6.46 29.50 34.74
C ALA A 1001 -7.37 29.97 35.88
N LEU A 1002 -8.44 30.72 35.58
CA LEU A 1002 -9.40 31.19 36.60
C LEU A 1002 -10.16 30.03 37.26
N LEU A 1003 -10.59 29.04 36.46
CA LEU A 1003 -11.26 27.83 36.95
C LEU A 1003 -10.37 27.02 37.89
N LYS A 1004 -9.10 26.80 37.50
CA LYS A 1004 -8.14 26.03 38.31
C LYS A 1004 -7.86 26.70 39.65
N ASN A 1005 -7.84 28.03 39.67
CA ASN A 1005 -7.67 28.84 40.89
C ASN A 1005 -8.99 29.14 41.62
N LYS A 1006 -10.11 28.50 41.23
CA LYS A 1006 -11.42 28.60 41.89
C LYS A 1006 -12.01 30.02 41.93
N GLN A 1007 -11.70 30.87 40.96
CA GLN A 1007 -12.23 32.24 40.86
C GLN A 1007 -13.57 32.31 40.10
N TYR A 1008 -14.59 31.61 40.59
CA TYR A 1008 -15.85 31.40 39.86
C TYR A 1008 -16.60 32.68 39.46
N LEU A 1009 -16.50 33.76 40.24
CA LEU A 1009 -17.16 35.04 39.94
C LEU A 1009 -16.63 35.71 38.66
N LEU A 1010 -15.35 35.51 38.33
CA LEU A 1010 -14.70 36.09 37.15
C LEU A 1010 -14.82 35.18 35.92
N VAL A 1011 -15.18 33.91 36.11
CA VAL A 1011 -15.32 32.90 35.05
C VAL A 1011 -16.58 33.14 34.22
N GLU A 1012 -17.69 33.56 34.84
CA GLU A 1012 -18.99 33.65 34.16
C GLU A 1012 -19.00 34.60 32.94
N PRO A 1013 -18.48 35.85 33.02
CA PRO A 1013 -18.46 36.74 31.86
C PRO A 1013 -17.56 36.22 30.72
N VAL A 1014 -16.44 35.58 31.08
CA VAL A 1014 -15.48 35.01 30.13
C VAL A 1014 -16.06 33.80 29.41
N ALA A 1015 -16.72 32.90 30.15
CA ALA A 1015 -17.38 31.74 29.57
C ALA A 1015 -18.49 32.14 28.59
N LYS A 1016 -19.32 33.15 28.95
CA LYS A 1016 -20.37 33.67 28.07
C LYS A 1016 -19.80 34.19 26.76
N TRP A 1017 -18.77 35.02 26.83
CA TRP A 1017 -18.11 35.56 25.64
C TRP A 1017 -17.58 34.43 24.72
N LEU A 1018 -16.91 33.43 25.29
CA LEU A 1018 -16.38 32.28 24.51
C LEU A 1018 -17.48 31.47 23.81
N ILE A 1019 -18.64 31.29 24.45
CA ILE A 1019 -19.77 30.56 23.85
C ILE A 1019 -20.35 31.34 22.65
N GLU A 1020 -20.33 32.67 22.71
CA GLU A 1020 -20.80 33.55 21.63
C GLU A 1020 -19.83 33.59 20.43
N GLN A 1021 -18.56 33.18 20.59
CA GLN A 1021 -17.57 33.14 19.50
C GLN A 1021 -17.56 31.83 18.68
N ARG A 1022 -18.58 30.97 18.80
CA ARG A 1022 -18.63 29.66 18.13
C ARG A 1022 -19.00 29.74 16.64
N PHE A 1023 -18.41 28.85 15.83
CA PHE A 1023 -18.86 28.61 14.46
C PHE A 1023 -19.80 27.40 14.38
N TYR A 1024 -20.67 27.39 13.36
CA TYR A 1024 -21.52 26.26 13.03
C TYR A 1024 -20.71 24.95 12.92
N GLY A 1025 -21.12 23.91 13.66
CA GLY A 1025 -20.37 22.66 13.80
C GLY A 1025 -19.63 22.51 15.13
N GLY A 1026 -19.68 23.52 16.02
CA GLY A 1026 -19.10 23.45 17.36
C GLY A 1026 -17.57 23.59 17.41
N GLY A 1027 -16.95 23.99 16.30
CA GLY A 1027 -15.53 24.34 16.20
C GLY A 1027 -15.29 25.85 16.22
N PHE A 1028 -14.04 26.24 16.48
CA PHE A 1028 -13.63 27.65 16.57
C PHE A 1028 -12.71 28.10 15.42
N GLY A 1029 -12.77 27.42 14.26
CA GLY A 1029 -11.96 27.75 13.07
C GLY A 1029 -10.49 27.31 13.12
N SER A 1030 -9.88 27.22 14.30
CA SER A 1030 -8.58 26.57 14.54
C SER A 1030 -8.75 25.35 15.45
N THR A 1031 -7.89 24.36 15.21
CA THR A 1031 -7.83 23.13 15.97
C THR A 1031 -7.49 23.38 17.44
N GLN A 1032 -6.49 24.20 17.78
CA GLN A 1032 -6.17 24.51 19.19
C GLN A 1032 -7.29 25.21 19.95
N VAL A 1033 -7.98 26.13 19.29
CA VAL A 1033 -9.07 26.89 19.89
C VAL A 1033 -10.24 25.95 20.24
N ALA A 1034 -10.58 25.02 19.34
CA ALA A 1034 -11.56 24.00 19.61
C ALA A 1034 -11.15 23.06 20.75
N TYR A 1035 -9.86 22.73 20.87
CA TYR A 1035 -9.37 21.81 21.90
C TYR A 1035 -9.27 22.46 23.28
N THR A 1036 -8.74 23.68 23.38
CA THR A 1036 -8.56 24.35 24.68
C THR A 1036 -9.88 24.54 25.43
N MET A 1037 -10.99 24.82 24.73
CA MET A 1037 -12.31 24.94 25.37
C MET A 1037 -12.99 23.61 25.71
N GLN A 1038 -12.67 22.54 25.00
CA GLN A 1038 -13.26 21.23 25.27
C GLN A 1038 -12.58 20.52 26.45
N VAL A 1039 -11.31 20.84 26.73
CA VAL A 1039 -10.41 20.02 27.58
C VAL A 1039 -10.75 19.96 29.07
N GLU A 1040 -11.45 20.92 29.70
CA GLU A 1040 -11.73 20.86 31.16
C GLU A 1040 -13.15 21.31 31.60
N GLY A 1041 -14.14 21.25 30.70
CA GLY A 1041 -15.55 21.47 31.04
C GLY A 1041 -16.20 20.34 31.82
#